data_AF-A0AA39H6A7-F1
#
_entry.id   AF-A0AA39H6A7-F1
#
_cell.length_a   1.000
_cell.length_b   1.000
_cell.length_c   1.000
_cell.angle_alpha   90.00
_cell.angle_beta   90.00
_cell.angle_gamma   90.00
#
_symmetry.space_group_name_H-M   'P 1'
#
loop_
_entity.id
_entity.type
_entity.pdbx_description
1 polymer ?
#
loop_
_entity_poly.entity_id
_entity_poly.type
_entity_poly.pdbx_seq_one_letter_code
_entity_poly.pdbx_strand_id
1 'polypeptide(L)'
;MIESFALPTQLNLAVAIYGFLPRRRVVERAGIWYEAAVVREKLEKGIDTSPVYVGNLNTAQGTISKNSSEGDLEALLKQMDPDDDAYLRYVKKLDPTDTKNQDHYKVLGLSKLRYKATKNDIKLAYKQKSLSHHPDKRENSEYFACIINAYNMLYLGDQKAYDSVDPTFDDEIPAAGDINAKNFFNVLTSVFEMNARFSTKQPVPELGDDSTPRADVEHFYDFWFDFDTWREFSYLDEEDKERGEDRWERRQIEKTNKAEREKKRKAEMKRVRTLVEIAYSADPRIQRFKLLDKQQKEQAKIERRLAQQKKKEQERLGQEEEQRKREEQERLEKQKAADEKKQRELGKKALQQARKALRQAADSSKYWADCHEKQMRCMEEVERICLAADKDVLNELAAKLADIKLYDDALDLMLNACRKEDTAEATKAKVNSTAKDVKTSWTMNENQLLIKASTTFPVGTVDRWNQMAAYINEHRTDKSTRPKTEKDVIKQVKAVQNMQFKPATDQHKLGNGVIVNGTSETAAPKSEDDWSALEQKRLEEGLKMYTSSDPARWDKIAALVENKTKKDCMRRYKKLVEMVKSKKASGYILFSLMSLDQRSVRFSAKPPLTYPPLDEDRNVDFLRAFDQLPLPQIQNDDAYVADILTASSVGAVDVVQCSQLNAAELLLEYGADPNFPDLKGMTPTLIACGAGHELILGVLLQKDGDPFKVNNARENGLTLAADYPKIQKAIDEWKTAQNDNAEITSVSALLRVLKLEKYQDIFEQNHINLRTFFRLTDSDLYKLGIIPFGPRKKLVNVIERFKSNGVIATEPEAHYDGRSDRNAMSTRAADNSTAEEEIRRLRIALATQRAQNNQLIDFALTSKTTLSQVLEQLRLQQPAIPHHIYINMENQLHELTRKVADIERSFRADDFL
;
A
#
# COMPACT_ATOMS: atom_id res chain seq x y z
N MET A 1 52.54 -19.51 14.93
CA MET A 1 52.10 -20.15 13.68
C MET A 1 50.75 -20.82 13.92
N ILE A 2 49.67 -20.05 13.90
CA ILE A 2 48.32 -20.57 13.76
C ILE A 2 47.71 -19.71 12.67
N GLU A 3 47.70 -20.26 11.45
CA GLU A 3 47.10 -19.64 10.29
C GLU A 3 45.58 -19.61 10.43
N SER A 4 45.02 -18.48 10.00
CA SER A 4 43.60 -18.19 9.90
C SER A 4 42.90 -19.15 8.93
N PHE A 5 42.11 -20.07 9.44
CA PHE A 5 41.04 -20.68 8.66
C PHE A 5 39.83 -19.75 8.68
N ALA A 6 39.74 -18.87 7.68
CA ALA A 6 38.49 -18.21 7.34
C ALA A 6 37.54 -19.28 6.81
N LEU A 7 36.48 -19.59 7.55
CA LEU A 7 35.36 -20.39 7.04
C LEU A 7 34.65 -19.59 5.92
N PRO A 8 34.06 -20.26 4.90
CA PRO A 8 33.38 -19.58 3.82
C PRO A 8 32.23 -18.71 4.34
N THR A 9 32.16 -17.47 3.87
CA THR A 9 31.17 -16.42 4.20
C THR A 9 29.71 -16.85 4.12
N GLN A 10 29.39 -17.89 3.35
CA GLN A 10 28.05 -18.48 3.26
C GLN A 10 27.62 -19.22 4.53
N LEU A 11 28.56 -19.77 5.31
CA LEU A 11 28.25 -20.52 6.54
C LEU A 11 27.87 -19.56 7.68
N ASN A 12 28.52 -18.39 7.77
CA ASN A 12 28.17 -17.36 8.77
C ASN A 12 26.78 -16.76 8.52
N LEU A 13 26.38 -16.57 7.25
CA LEU A 13 25.07 -16.08 6.88
C LEU A 13 23.96 -17.05 7.28
N ALA A 14 24.16 -18.36 7.06
CA ALA A 14 23.24 -19.40 7.53
C ALA A 14 23.18 -19.45 9.07
N VAL A 15 24.30 -19.31 9.76
CA VAL A 15 24.34 -19.31 11.23
C VAL A 15 23.61 -18.10 11.83
N ALA A 16 23.71 -16.92 11.22
CA ALA A 16 23.04 -15.69 11.66
C ALA A 16 21.52 -15.67 11.39
N ILE A 17 21.07 -16.30 10.30
CA ILE A 17 19.67 -16.35 9.89
C ILE A 17 18.87 -17.38 10.70
N TYR A 18 19.49 -18.50 11.11
CA TYR A 18 18.82 -19.60 11.80
C TYR A 18 18.94 -19.57 13.34
N GLY A 19 19.42 -18.47 13.94
CA GLY A 19 19.45 -18.32 15.41
C GLY A 19 20.36 -19.30 16.15
N PHE A 20 21.41 -19.83 15.50
CA PHE A 20 22.35 -20.71 16.20
C PHE A 20 23.27 -19.88 17.10
N LEU A 21 22.99 -19.91 18.40
CA LEU A 21 23.84 -19.35 19.47
C LEU A 21 25.33 -19.66 19.24
N PRO A 22 26.25 -18.73 19.55
CA PRO A 22 27.66 -19.08 19.65
C PRO A 22 27.79 -20.19 20.70
N ARG A 23 28.19 -21.39 20.24
CA ARG A 23 28.30 -22.57 21.09
C ARG A 23 29.11 -22.21 22.32
N ARG A 24 28.48 -22.27 23.50
CA ARG A 24 29.22 -22.45 24.76
C ARG A 24 30.12 -23.65 24.53
N ARG A 25 31.45 -23.49 24.58
CA ARG A 25 32.38 -24.61 24.42
C ARG A 25 32.10 -25.62 25.54
N VAL A 26 31.34 -26.66 25.23
CA VAL A 26 31.27 -27.87 26.04
C VAL A 26 32.36 -28.79 25.51
N VAL A 27 33.33 -29.10 26.34
CA VAL A 27 34.38 -30.07 26.01
C VAL A 27 33.79 -31.46 26.21
N GLU A 28 33.43 -32.11 25.12
CA GLU A 28 32.95 -33.50 25.11
C GLU A 28 33.99 -34.42 24.46
N ARG A 29 34.01 -35.71 24.85
CA ARG A 29 34.98 -36.68 24.35
C ARG A 29 34.82 -36.86 22.83
N ALA A 30 35.95 -36.89 22.11
CA ALA A 30 36.07 -36.76 20.65
C ALA A 30 35.19 -37.68 19.76
N GLY A 31 34.56 -38.73 20.29
CA GLY A 31 33.72 -39.65 19.52
C GLY A 31 32.27 -39.17 19.29
N ILE A 32 31.63 -38.61 20.33
CA ILE A 32 30.19 -38.31 20.29
C ILE A 32 29.90 -37.10 19.37
N TRP A 33 30.81 -36.13 19.36
CA TRP A 33 30.69 -34.96 18.49
C TRP A 33 30.84 -35.32 17.01
N TYR A 34 31.75 -36.25 16.67
CA TYR A 34 31.93 -36.70 15.30
C TYR A 34 30.69 -37.42 14.77
N GLU A 35 30.11 -38.33 15.55
CA GLU A 35 28.87 -39.02 15.20
C GLU A 35 27.69 -38.06 15.06
N ALA A 36 27.52 -37.13 16.01
CA ALA A 36 26.46 -36.12 15.97
C ALA A 36 26.65 -35.08 14.85
N ALA A 37 27.88 -34.83 14.41
CA ALA A 37 28.17 -33.96 13.26
C ALA A 37 27.86 -34.68 11.95
N VAL A 38 28.26 -35.95 11.79
CA VAL A 38 27.95 -36.77 10.62
C VAL A 38 26.45 -37.00 10.48
N VAL A 39 25.73 -37.24 11.58
CA VAL A 39 24.27 -37.37 11.57
C VAL A 39 23.59 -36.06 11.17
N ARG A 40 24.05 -34.91 11.70
CA ARG A 40 23.53 -33.59 11.28
C ARG A 40 23.81 -33.27 9.83
N GLU A 41 25.02 -33.52 9.36
CA GLU A 41 25.40 -33.30 7.97
C GLU A 41 24.56 -34.18 7.02
N LYS A 42 24.25 -35.41 7.44
CA LYS A 42 23.33 -36.29 6.71
C LYS A 42 21.89 -35.76 6.72
N LEU A 43 21.38 -35.29 7.86
CA LEU A 43 20.07 -34.63 7.94
C LEU A 43 19.98 -33.41 7.02
N GLU A 44 21.00 -32.55 7.05
CA GLU A 44 21.08 -31.32 6.26
C GLU A 44 21.16 -31.60 4.76
N LYS A 45 21.78 -32.72 4.37
CA LYS A 45 21.87 -33.17 2.97
C LYS A 45 20.71 -34.06 2.53
N GLY A 46 19.74 -34.33 3.41
CA GLY A 46 18.63 -35.27 3.15
C GLY A 46 19.07 -36.72 2.95
N ILE A 47 20.25 -37.08 3.46
CA ILE A 47 20.85 -38.42 3.41
C ILE A 47 20.44 -39.20 4.67
N ASP A 48 20.17 -40.50 4.54
CA ASP A 48 19.84 -41.39 5.68
C ASP A 48 20.86 -41.25 6.83
N THR A 49 20.34 -40.92 8.01
CA THR A 49 21.07 -40.68 9.25
C THR A 49 21.55 -41.94 9.95
N SER A 50 21.13 -43.11 9.47
CA SER A 50 21.64 -44.38 9.96
C SER A 50 23.18 -44.37 9.97
N PRO A 51 23.82 -44.97 11.00
CA PRO A 51 25.27 -44.94 11.13
C PRO A 51 25.95 -45.49 9.88
N VAL A 52 26.91 -44.73 9.34
CA VAL A 52 27.84 -45.20 8.31
C VAL A 52 29.15 -45.46 9.04
N TYR A 53 29.29 -46.65 9.61
CA TYR A 53 30.59 -47.31 9.70
C TYR A 53 30.45 -48.82 9.86
N VAL A 54 31.25 -49.53 9.08
CA VAL A 54 31.42 -50.98 9.00
C VAL A 54 32.78 -51.25 9.63
N GLY A 55 32.82 -51.82 10.83
CA GLY A 55 34.08 -52.16 11.49
C GLY A 55 33.87 -53.11 12.65
N ASN A 56 34.43 -54.32 12.54
CA ASN A 56 34.44 -55.31 13.61
C ASN A 56 35.15 -54.75 14.86
N LEU A 57 34.42 -54.61 15.95
CA LEU A 57 34.98 -54.57 17.31
C LEU A 57 34.34 -55.68 18.13
N ASN A 58 34.95 -56.86 18.05
CA ASN A 58 34.93 -57.78 19.17
C ASN A 58 35.74 -57.14 20.30
N THR A 59 35.08 -56.69 21.37
CA THR A 59 35.29 -57.19 22.75
C THR A 59 34.56 -56.32 23.79
N ALA A 60 34.01 -57.02 24.78
CA ALA A 60 33.60 -56.58 26.10
C ALA A 60 32.34 -55.69 26.23
N GLN A 61 31.26 -56.36 26.63
CA GLN A 61 30.23 -55.93 27.59
C GLN A 61 29.98 -54.42 27.72
N GLY A 62 28.96 -53.95 26.99
CA GLY A 62 28.32 -52.66 27.22
C GLY A 62 27.01 -52.61 26.45
N THR A 63 25.89 -52.77 27.14
CA THR A 63 24.53 -52.72 26.62
C THR A 63 24.25 -51.42 25.86
N ILE A 64 24.28 -51.49 24.53
CA ILE A 64 23.67 -50.49 23.64
C ILE A 64 22.20 -50.87 23.46
N SER A 65 21.31 -49.91 23.75
CA SER A 65 19.85 -50.03 23.63
C SER A 65 19.42 -50.54 22.26
N LYS A 66 18.64 -51.63 22.26
CA LYS A 66 18.25 -52.43 21.08
C LYS A 66 16.84 -52.14 20.54
N ASN A 67 16.15 -51.09 20.98
CA ASN A 67 14.67 -51.10 20.92
C ASN A 67 13.98 -50.19 19.88
N SER A 68 14.67 -49.45 18.99
CA SER A 68 13.99 -48.65 17.95
C SER A 68 13.89 -49.34 16.58
N SER A 69 14.96 -49.96 16.08
CA SER A 69 14.99 -50.48 14.70
C SER A 69 14.28 -51.82 14.47
N GLU A 70 14.02 -52.59 15.53
CA GLU A 70 13.37 -53.91 15.43
C GLU A 70 11.84 -53.76 15.29
N GLY A 71 11.25 -52.78 15.99
CA GLY A 71 9.83 -52.43 15.86
C GLY A 71 9.50 -51.84 14.48
N ASP A 72 10.37 -50.98 13.95
CA ASP A 72 10.23 -50.40 12.61
C ASP A 72 10.30 -51.48 11.51
N LEU A 73 11.20 -52.46 11.67
CA LEU A 73 11.31 -53.59 10.75
C LEU A 73 10.07 -54.48 10.80
N GLU A 74 9.52 -54.78 11.99
CA GLU A 74 8.30 -55.58 12.12
C GLU A 74 7.08 -54.87 11.52
N ALA A 75 6.97 -53.55 11.69
CA ALA A 75 5.92 -52.75 11.07
C ALA A 75 6.04 -52.75 9.54
N LEU A 76 7.25 -52.58 9.02
CA LEU A 76 7.53 -52.63 7.58
C LEU A 76 7.21 -54.00 6.98
N LEU A 77 7.61 -55.09 7.64
CA LEU A 77 7.36 -56.46 7.17
C LEU A 77 5.86 -56.76 6.98
N LYS A 78 4.98 -56.15 7.78
CA LYS A 78 3.51 -56.27 7.61
C LYS A 78 3.00 -55.54 6.35
N GLN A 79 3.69 -54.46 5.95
CA GLN A 79 3.35 -53.66 4.78
C GLN A 79 4.04 -54.18 3.51
N MET A 80 5.14 -54.91 3.63
CA MET A 80 5.82 -55.55 2.51
C MET A 80 4.95 -56.61 1.82
N ASP A 81 5.32 -56.92 0.58
CA ASP A 81 4.78 -58.04 -0.17
C ASP A 81 5.34 -59.35 0.40
N PRO A 82 4.52 -60.41 0.49
CA PRO A 82 4.98 -61.70 0.97
C PRO A 82 6.02 -62.32 0.01
N ASP A 83 7.04 -62.97 0.58
CA ASP A 83 8.05 -63.74 -0.17
C ASP A 83 7.51 -65.12 -0.57
N ASP A 84 6.35 -65.14 -1.21
CA ASP A 84 5.65 -66.36 -1.63
C ASP A 84 6.12 -66.87 -3.01
N ASP A 85 5.53 -67.99 -3.44
CA ASP A 85 5.81 -68.59 -4.75
C ASP A 85 5.49 -67.63 -5.91
N ALA A 86 4.51 -66.73 -5.74
CA ALA A 86 4.15 -65.76 -6.76
C ALA A 86 5.24 -64.67 -6.90
N TYR A 87 5.77 -64.16 -5.80
CA TYR A 87 6.94 -63.29 -5.79
C TYR A 87 8.13 -63.98 -6.46
N LEU A 88 8.46 -65.22 -6.05
CA LEU A 88 9.58 -65.98 -6.62
C LEU A 88 9.44 -66.20 -8.14
N ARG A 89 8.23 -66.52 -8.62
CA ARG A 89 7.96 -66.62 -10.07
C ARG A 89 8.15 -65.29 -10.78
N TYR A 90 7.76 -64.18 -10.17
CA TYR A 90 7.93 -62.85 -10.72
C TYR A 90 9.42 -62.47 -10.85
N VAL A 91 10.20 -62.50 -9.76
CA VAL A 91 11.62 -62.11 -9.81
C VAL A 91 12.46 -63.05 -10.70
N LYS A 92 12.16 -64.36 -10.74
CA LYS A 92 12.85 -65.30 -11.64
C LYS A 92 12.56 -65.07 -13.13
N LYS A 93 11.48 -64.37 -13.47
CA LYS A 93 11.16 -64.01 -14.86
C LYS A 93 11.93 -62.77 -15.32
N LEU A 94 12.44 -61.96 -14.38
CA LEU A 94 13.15 -60.73 -14.69
C LEU A 94 14.53 -61.03 -15.26
N ASP A 95 14.92 -60.26 -16.27
CA ASP A 95 16.25 -60.29 -16.83
C ASP A 95 17.14 -59.26 -16.11
N PRO A 96 18.27 -59.67 -15.49
CA PRO A 96 19.22 -58.75 -14.86
C PRO A 96 19.76 -57.62 -15.75
N THR A 97 19.71 -57.79 -17.07
CA THR A 97 20.21 -56.80 -18.04
C THR A 97 19.15 -55.74 -18.40
N ASP A 98 17.86 -56.12 -18.41
CA ASP A 98 16.74 -55.21 -18.65
C ASP A 98 16.26 -54.59 -17.33
N THR A 99 17.10 -53.80 -16.69
CA THR A 99 16.78 -53.15 -15.40
C THR A 99 15.79 -52.00 -15.55
N LYS A 100 15.83 -51.28 -16.67
CA LYS A 100 15.10 -50.03 -16.90
C LYS A 100 13.57 -50.21 -16.97
N ASN A 101 13.10 -51.41 -17.31
CA ASN A 101 11.66 -51.69 -17.45
C ASN A 101 11.07 -52.46 -16.26
N GLN A 102 11.84 -52.63 -15.18
CA GLN A 102 11.40 -53.39 -14.01
C GLN A 102 10.63 -52.52 -13.02
N ASP A 103 9.70 -53.14 -12.29
CA ASP A 103 9.05 -52.53 -11.15
C ASP A 103 9.97 -52.65 -9.91
N HIS A 104 10.82 -51.65 -9.69
CA HIS A 104 11.82 -51.69 -8.63
C HIS A 104 11.21 -51.75 -7.23
N TYR A 105 10.03 -51.15 -7.02
CA TYR A 105 9.32 -51.27 -5.75
C TYR A 105 8.85 -52.70 -5.52
N LYS A 106 8.24 -53.33 -6.54
CA LYS A 106 7.80 -54.72 -6.44
C LYS A 106 8.96 -55.71 -6.28
N VAL A 107 10.10 -55.45 -6.91
CA VAL A 107 11.33 -56.25 -6.72
C VAL A 107 11.80 -56.21 -5.26
N LEU A 108 11.74 -55.04 -4.59
CA LEU A 108 12.04 -54.93 -3.17
C LEU A 108 10.91 -55.38 -2.24
N GLY A 109 9.75 -55.76 -2.78
CA GLY A 109 8.56 -56.13 -2.00
C GLY A 109 7.86 -54.93 -1.36
N LEU A 110 7.96 -53.76 -1.97
CA LEU A 110 7.38 -52.49 -1.53
C LEU A 110 6.23 -52.04 -2.45
N SER A 111 5.55 -52.96 -3.14
CA SER A 111 4.53 -52.58 -4.13
C SER A 111 3.31 -51.86 -3.52
N LYS A 112 3.05 -52.05 -2.22
CA LYS A 112 1.98 -51.34 -1.49
C LYS A 112 2.37 -49.91 -1.09
N LEU A 113 3.65 -49.67 -0.82
CA LEU A 113 4.16 -48.38 -0.36
C LEU A 113 4.57 -47.48 -1.54
N ARG A 114 5.25 -48.03 -2.56
CA ARG A 114 5.73 -47.30 -3.75
C ARG A 114 6.41 -45.98 -3.39
N TYR A 115 6.01 -44.87 -4.01
CA TYR A 115 6.53 -43.53 -3.76
C TYR A 115 6.35 -43.03 -2.31
N LYS A 116 5.50 -43.69 -1.50
CA LYS A 116 5.35 -43.39 -0.07
C LYS A 116 6.42 -44.08 0.79
N ALA A 117 7.18 -45.03 0.24
CA ALA A 117 8.26 -45.70 0.95
C ALA A 117 9.39 -44.71 1.24
N THR A 118 9.77 -44.62 2.51
CA THR A 118 10.92 -43.80 2.92
C THR A 118 12.23 -44.46 2.51
N LYS A 119 13.33 -43.69 2.49
CA LYS A 119 14.68 -44.26 2.27
C LYS A 119 15.01 -45.36 3.29
N ASN A 120 14.54 -45.24 4.53
CA ASN A 120 14.71 -46.26 5.55
C ASN A 120 13.93 -47.54 5.22
N ASP A 121 12.69 -47.42 4.74
CA ASP A 121 11.89 -48.57 4.30
C ASP A 121 12.57 -49.31 3.14
N ILE A 122 13.08 -48.57 2.16
CA ILE A 122 13.82 -49.11 1.01
C ILE A 122 15.08 -49.87 1.49
N LYS A 123 15.81 -49.31 2.45
CA LYS A 123 17.02 -49.92 3.02
C LYS A 123 16.72 -51.17 3.84
N LEU A 124 15.71 -51.12 4.69
CA LEU A 124 15.28 -52.27 5.51
C LEU A 124 14.74 -53.40 4.62
N ALA A 125 13.92 -53.06 3.61
CA ALA A 125 13.42 -54.02 2.62
C ALA A 125 14.57 -54.67 1.86
N TYR A 126 15.53 -53.87 1.36
CA TYR A 126 16.72 -54.41 0.69
C TYR A 126 17.54 -55.32 1.61
N LYS A 127 17.74 -54.94 2.88
CA LYS A 127 18.45 -55.79 3.86
C LYS A 127 17.73 -57.14 4.02
N GLN A 128 16.41 -57.14 4.15
CA GLN A 128 15.62 -58.36 4.30
C GLN A 128 15.64 -59.24 3.05
N LYS A 129 15.45 -58.64 1.86
CA LYS A 129 15.54 -59.35 0.59
C LYS A 129 16.94 -59.89 0.34
N SER A 130 17.97 -59.12 0.66
CA SER A 130 19.37 -59.52 0.58
C SER A 130 19.65 -60.74 1.45
N LEU A 131 19.19 -60.72 2.71
CA LEU A 131 19.39 -61.83 3.63
C LEU A 131 18.68 -63.12 3.19
N SER A 132 17.56 -63.00 2.48
CA SER A 132 16.69 -64.14 2.11
C SER A 132 16.97 -64.71 0.72
N HIS A 133 17.49 -63.88 -0.20
CA HIS A 133 17.71 -64.22 -1.61
C HIS A 133 19.18 -64.18 -2.06
N HIS A 134 20.13 -64.01 -1.14
CA HIS A 134 21.56 -64.03 -1.48
C HIS A 134 21.94 -65.35 -2.19
N PRO A 135 22.80 -65.31 -3.24
CA PRO A 135 23.24 -66.51 -3.96
C PRO A 135 23.87 -67.58 -3.05
N ASP A 136 24.59 -67.18 -2.00
CA ASP A 136 25.17 -68.13 -1.03
C ASP A 136 24.13 -68.95 -0.24
N LYS A 137 22.87 -68.51 -0.21
CA LYS A 137 21.78 -69.16 0.54
C LYS A 137 20.74 -69.86 -0.34
N ARG A 138 20.71 -69.59 -1.65
CA ARG A 138 19.76 -70.18 -2.60
C ARG A 138 20.42 -70.51 -3.94
N GLU A 139 20.27 -71.76 -4.38
CA GLU A 139 20.67 -72.19 -5.73
C GLU A 139 19.81 -71.50 -6.80
N ASN A 140 20.42 -71.05 -7.91
CA ASN A 140 19.82 -70.24 -9.00
C ASN A 140 19.25 -68.87 -8.57
N SER A 141 20.16 -67.96 -8.23
CA SER A 141 19.87 -66.59 -7.79
C SER A 141 20.28 -65.51 -8.80
N GLU A 142 20.20 -65.77 -10.11
CA GLU A 142 20.53 -64.78 -11.16
C GLU A 142 19.69 -63.49 -11.02
N TYR A 143 18.44 -63.62 -10.56
CA TYR A 143 17.55 -62.50 -10.25
C TYR A 143 18.01 -61.62 -9.07
N PHE A 144 19.01 -62.05 -8.29
CA PHE A 144 19.55 -61.25 -7.19
C PHE A 144 20.15 -59.94 -7.67
N ALA A 145 20.71 -59.93 -8.88
CA ALA A 145 21.18 -58.70 -9.53
C ALA A 145 20.03 -57.70 -9.73
N CYS A 146 18.80 -58.15 -10.04
CA CYS A 146 17.62 -57.29 -10.11
C CYS A 146 17.31 -56.62 -8.75
N ILE A 147 17.49 -57.34 -7.64
CA ILE A 147 17.29 -56.82 -6.28
C ILE A 147 18.33 -55.72 -5.97
N ILE A 148 19.60 -55.95 -6.32
CA ILE A 148 20.66 -54.94 -6.18
C ILE A 148 20.35 -53.71 -7.04
N ASN A 149 19.98 -53.92 -8.30
CA ASN A 149 19.68 -52.83 -9.23
C ASN A 149 18.46 -52.02 -8.80
N ALA A 150 17.42 -52.66 -8.25
CA ALA A 150 16.26 -51.99 -7.68
C ALA A 150 16.63 -51.12 -6.46
N TYR A 151 17.47 -51.63 -5.56
CA TYR A 151 17.98 -50.84 -4.44
C TYR A 151 18.86 -49.69 -4.90
N ASN A 152 19.76 -49.91 -5.85
CA ASN A 152 20.60 -48.85 -6.40
C ASN A 152 19.74 -47.75 -7.03
N MET A 153 18.69 -48.10 -7.78
CA MET A 153 17.79 -47.10 -8.38
C MET A 153 17.00 -46.32 -7.33
N LEU A 154 16.35 -47.00 -6.38
CA LEU A 154 15.45 -46.36 -5.42
C LEU A 154 16.20 -45.68 -4.27
N TYR A 155 17.35 -46.19 -3.85
CA TYR A 155 18.11 -45.68 -2.70
C TYR A 155 19.26 -44.77 -3.09
N LEU A 156 20.16 -45.23 -3.99
CA LEU A 156 21.37 -44.49 -4.39
C LEU A 156 21.15 -43.54 -5.58
N GLY A 157 20.21 -43.89 -6.45
CA GLY A 157 19.85 -43.13 -7.64
C GLY A 157 18.78 -42.09 -7.39
N ASP A 158 18.30 -41.50 -8.49
CA ASP A 158 17.23 -40.53 -8.45
C ASP A 158 15.86 -41.23 -8.41
N GLN A 159 15.39 -41.47 -7.18
CA GLN A 159 14.06 -42.05 -6.92
C GLN A 159 12.95 -41.22 -7.59
N LYS A 160 13.08 -39.89 -7.62
CA LYS A 160 12.07 -39.00 -8.22
C LYS A 160 11.99 -39.16 -9.73
N ALA A 161 13.13 -39.36 -10.38
CA ALA A 161 13.17 -39.66 -11.81
C ALA A 161 12.40 -40.95 -12.14
N TYR A 162 12.52 -41.98 -11.30
CA TYR A 162 11.76 -43.23 -11.45
C TYR A 162 10.27 -43.05 -11.10
N ASP A 163 9.95 -42.40 -9.98
CA ASP A 163 8.56 -42.17 -9.55
C ASP A 163 7.76 -41.34 -10.56
N SER A 164 8.43 -40.50 -11.33
CA SER A 164 7.83 -39.73 -12.43
C SER A 164 7.29 -40.61 -13.56
N VAL A 165 7.81 -41.83 -13.69
CA VAL A 165 7.45 -42.79 -14.74
C VAL A 165 7.06 -44.16 -14.16
N ASP A 166 6.55 -44.13 -12.93
CA ASP A 166 6.00 -45.29 -12.23
C ASP A 166 4.99 -46.03 -13.13
N PRO A 167 5.24 -47.30 -13.51
CA PRO A 167 4.37 -48.07 -14.41
C PRO A 167 2.95 -48.27 -13.89
N THR A 168 2.70 -48.01 -12.61
CA THR A 168 1.39 -48.17 -11.98
C THR A 168 0.61 -46.88 -11.83
N PHE A 169 1.21 -45.76 -12.22
CA PHE A 169 0.49 -44.49 -12.30
C PHE A 169 -0.41 -44.46 -13.53
N ASP A 170 -1.68 -44.11 -13.30
CA ASP A 170 -2.63 -43.89 -14.39
C ASP A 170 -2.53 -42.44 -14.89
N ASP A 171 -1.96 -42.27 -16.09
CA ASP A 171 -1.84 -40.97 -16.74
C ASP A 171 -3.15 -40.54 -17.44
N GLU A 172 -4.15 -41.43 -17.57
CA GLU A 172 -5.39 -41.14 -18.28
C GLU A 172 -6.24 -40.06 -17.58
N ILE A 173 -6.77 -39.13 -18.37
CA ILE A 173 -7.70 -38.10 -17.89
C ILE A 173 -9.12 -38.57 -18.17
N PRO A 174 -10.05 -38.52 -17.20
CA PRO A 174 -11.45 -38.84 -17.45
C PRO A 174 -12.05 -37.96 -18.57
N ALA A 175 -12.81 -38.55 -19.49
CA ALA A 175 -13.42 -37.78 -20.57
C ALA A 175 -14.52 -36.84 -20.02
N ALA A 176 -14.64 -35.65 -20.61
CA ALA A 176 -15.59 -34.64 -20.16
C ALA A 176 -17.06 -35.13 -20.18
N GLY A 177 -17.40 -36.07 -21.06
CA GLY A 177 -18.75 -36.65 -21.14
C GLY A 177 -19.08 -37.64 -20.01
N ASP A 178 -18.07 -38.21 -19.36
CA ASP A 178 -18.24 -39.22 -18.31
C ASP A 178 -18.43 -38.58 -16.92
N ILE A 179 -18.16 -37.27 -16.81
CA ILE A 179 -18.29 -36.51 -15.58
C ILE A 179 -19.63 -35.76 -15.58
N ASN A 180 -20.43 -36.00 -14.56
CA ASN A 180 -21.69 -35.32 -14.29
C ASN A 180 -21.76 -34.86 -12.83
N ALA A 181 -22.77 -34.06 -12.50
CA ALA A 181 -22.91 -33.48 -11.17
C ALA A 181 -23.03 -34.51 -10.02
N LYS A 182 -23.44 -35.75 -10.31
CA LYS A 182 -23.64 -36.80 -9.29
C LYS A 182 -22.37 -37.61 -9.04
N ASN A 183 -21.54 -37.82 -10.04
CA ASN A 183 -20.31 -38.60 -9.93
C ASN A 183 -19.03 -37.75 -9.88
N PHE A 184 -19.14 -36.42 -9.98
CA PHE A 184 -18.04 -35.46 -9.98
C PHE A 184 -16.97 -35.76 -8.92
N PHE A 185 -17.36 -35.76 -7.63
CA PHE A 185 -16.42 -35.99 -6.52
C PHE A 185 -15.86 -37.42 -6.54
N ASN A 186 -16.72 -38.42 -6.78
CA ASN A 186 -16.30 -39.82 -6.77
C ASN A 186 -15.25 -40.14 -7.83
N VAL A 187 -15.31 -39.48 -8.99
CA VAL A 187 -14.37 -39.69 -10.09
C VAL A 187 -13.12 -38.84 -9.93
N LEU A 188 -13.27 -37.55 -9.59
CA LEU A 188 -12.16 -36.59 -9.67
C LEU A 188 -11.32 -36.52 -8.40
N THR A 189 -11.86 -36.85 -7.22
CA THR A 189 -11.09 -36.79 -5.97
C THR A 189 -9.84 -37.68 -6.05
N SER A 190 -9.98 -38.94 -6.44
CA SER A 190 -8.84 -39.86 -6.57
C SER A 190 -7.84 -39.41 -7.64
N VAL A 191 -8.33 -38.85 -8.76
CA VAL A 191 -7.47 -38.35 -9.83
C VAL A 191 -6.63 -37.18 -9.34
N PHE A 192 -7.23 -36.20 -8.65
CA PHE A 192 -6.48 -35.07 -8.09
C PHE A 192 -5.51 -35.50 -6.98
N GLU A 193 -5.91 -36.42 -6.09
CA GLU A 193 -5.02 -36.99 -5.05
C GLU A 193 -3.81 -37.70 -5.66
N MET A 194 -4.01 -38.48 -6.72
CA MET A 194 -2.91 -39.15 -7.42
C MET A 194 -1.95 -38.14 -8.06
N ASN A 195 -2.48 -37.09 -8.69
CA ASN A 195 -1.65 -36.04 -9.30
C ASN A 195 -0.98 -35.12 -8.27
N ALA A 196 -1.55 -34.97 -7.07
CA ALA A 196 -1.03 -34.13 -6.00
C ALA A 196 0.39 -34.55 -5.56
N ARG A 197 0.74 -35.84 -5.70
CA ARG A 197 2.08 -36.37 -5.39
C ARG A 197 3.18 -35.67 -6.17
N PHE A 198 2.86 -35.16 -7.36
CA PHE A 198 3.81 -34.48 -8.24
C PHE A 198 3.91 -32.97 -8.01
N SER A 199 3.21 -32.41 -7.02
CA SER A 199 3.27 -30.98 -6.76
C SER A 199 4.56 -30.60 -6.04
N THR A 200 5.19 -29.51 -6.49
CA THR A 200 6.31 -28.86 -5.80
C THR A 200 5.86 -28.19 -4.50
N LYS A 201 4.60 -27.75 -4.42
CA LYS A 201 4.04 -26.97 -3.30
C LYS A 201 3.17 -27.85 -2.43
N GLN A 202 3.42 -27.83 -1.12
CA GLN A 202 2.65 -28.58 -0.12
C GLN A 202 2.21 -27.62 1.01
N PRO A 203 1.03 -27.81 1.63
CA PRO A 203 0.04 -28.86 1.35
C PRO A 203 -0.76 -28.57 0.06
N VAL A 204 -1.11 -29.63 -0.67
CA VAL A 204 -1.99 -29.53 -1.84
C VAL A 204 -3.44 -29.41 -1.37
N PRO A 205 -4.22 -28.41 -1.82
CA PRO A 205 -5.63 -28.29 -1.47
C PRO A 205 -6.46 -29.48 -1.98
N GLU A 206 -7.36 -29.97 -1.14
CA GLU A 206 -8.28 -31.04 -1.47
C GLU A 206 -9.47 -30.52 -2.30
N LEU A 207 -10.06 -31.39 -3.14
CA LEU A 207 -11.23 -31.03 -3.97
C LEU A 207 -12.47 -30.70 -3.11
N GLY A 208 -12.56 -31.28 -1.91
CA GLY A 208 -13.67 -31.13 -0.98
C GLY A 208 -14.93 -31.88 -1.43
N ASP A 209 -16.08 -31.40 -0.94
CA ASP A 209 -17.42 -31.93 -1.18
C ASP A 209 -18.40 -30.85 -1.70
N ASP A 210 -19.67 -31.21 -1.92
CA ASP A 210 -20.71 -30.27 -2.40
C ASP A 210 -21.00 -29.11 -1.43
N SER A 211 -20.64 -29.28 -0.15
CA SER A 211 -20.87 -28.29 0.90
C SER A 211 -19.71 -27.30 1.09
N THR A 212 -18.59 -27.56 0.41
CA THR A 212 -17.35 -26.79 0.57
C THR A 212 -17.55 -25.30 0.25
N PRO A 213 -17.08 -24.38 1.11
CA PRO A 213 -17.22 -22.94 0.91
C PRO A 213 -16.58 -22.45 -0.40
N ARG A 214 -17.14 -21.38 -0.97
CA ARG A 214 -16.64 -20.78 -2.22
C ARG A 214 -15.15 -20.44 -2.17
N ALA A 215 -14.67 -19.90 -1.04
CA ALA A 215 -13.28 -19.51 -0.88
C ALA A 215 -12.32 -20.70 -1.03
N ASP A 216 -12.66 -21.84 -0.44
CA ASP A 216 -11.83 -23.05 -0.51
C ASP A 216 -11.88 -23.68 -1.91
N VAL A 217 -13.05 -23.64 -2.57
CA VAL A 217 -13.18 -24.07 -3.97
C VAL A 217 -12.35 -23.19 -4.90
N GLU A 218 -12.38 -21.87 -4.72
CA GLU A 218 -11.55 -20.93 -5.48
C GLU A 218 -10.05 -21.18 -5.22
N HIS A 219 -9.65 -21.36 -3.96
CA HIS A 219 -8.26 -21.68 -3.60
C HIS A 219 -7.77 -23.00 -4.23
N PHE A 220 -8.62 -24.04 -4.24
CA PHE A 220 -8.34 -25.29 -4.92
C PHE A 220 -8.05 -25.06 -6.40
N TYR A 221 -8.94 -24.37 -7.11
CA TYR A 221 -8.75 -24.15 -8.54
C TYR A 221 -7.58 -23.22 -8.85
N ASP A 222 -7.35 -22.19 -8.06
CA ASP A 222 -6.20 -21.29 -8.21
C ASP A 222 -4.89 -22.08 -8.09
N PHE A 223 -4.78 -22.94 -7.07
CA PHE A 223 -3.63 -23.82 -6.90
C PHE A 223 -3.41 -24.73 -8.11
N TRP A 224 -4.47 -25.35 -8.62
CA TRP A 224 -4.37 -26.31 -9.72
C TRP A 224 -4.21 -25.67 -11.11
N PHE A 225 -4.70 -24.44 -11.33
CA PHE A 225 -4.39 -23.67 -12.53
C PHE A 225 -2.94 -23.20 -12.55
N ASP A 226 -2.39 -22.88 -11.37
CA ASP A 226 -0.99 -22.53 -11.16
C ASP A 226 -0.14 -23.74 -10.69
N PHE A 227 -0.57 -24.95 -11.06
CA PHE A 227 0.09 -26.19 -10.64
C PHE A 227 1.53 -26.23 -11.14
N ASP A 228 2.44 -26.32 -10.18
CA ASP A 228 3.87 -26.49 -10.42
C ASP A 228 4.28 -27.91 -10.05
N THR A 229 5.04 -28.56 -10.93
CA THR A 229 5.40 -29.97 -10.79
C THR A 229 6.90 -30.19 -10.70
N TRP A 230 7.31 -31.08 -9.79
CA TRP A 230 8.66 -31.60 -9.76
C TRP A 230 8.86 -32.79 -10.72
N ARG A 231 7.79 -33.29 -11.36
CA ARG A 231 7.83 -34.47 -12.24
C ARG A 231 8.81 -34.23 -13.40
N GLU A 232 9.79 -35.11 -13.53
CA GLU A 232 10.81 -35.04 -14.57
C GLU A 232 11.00 -36.36 -15.30
N PHE A 233 11.55 -36.31 -16.52
CA PHE A 233 11.54 -37.46 -17.43
C PHE A 233 12.94 -37.93 -17.82
N SER A 234 13.94 -37.65 -16.98
CA SER A 234 15.34 -38.06 -17.14
C SER A 234 15.53 -39.58 -17.19
N TYR A 235 14.69 -40.34 -16.48
CA TYR A 235 14.69 -41.79 -16.56
C TYR A 235 14.42 -42.31 -17.98
N LEU A 236 13.68 -41.56 -18.81
CA LEU A 236 13.32 -41.97 -20.16
C LEU A 236 14.28 -41.44 -21.24
N ASP A 237 15.43 -40.90 -20.86
CA ASP A 237 16.46 -40.49 -21.82
C ASP A 237 16.92 -41.74 -22.62
N GLU A 238 16.92 -41.64 -23.95
CA GLU A 238 17.21 -42.76 -24.85
C GLU A 238 18.71 -43.12 -24.85
N GLU A 239 19.57 -42.11 -24.87
CA GLU A 239 21.02 -42.27 -24.90
C GLU A 239 21.68 -41.77 -23.62
N ASP A 240 22.56 -42.58 -23.05
CA ASP A 240 23.40 -42.17 -21.93
C ASP A 240 24.49 -41.21 -22.43
N LYS A 241 24.50 -39.99 -21.90
CA LYS A 241 25.50 -38.95 -22.20
C LYS A 241 26.93 -39.46 -22.10
N GLU A 242 27.21 -40.37 -21.16
CA GLU A 242 28.58 -40.88 -20.94
C GLU A 242 29.03 -41.87 -22.03
N ARG A 243 28.13 -42.31 -22.93
CA ARG A 243 28.48 -43.13 -24.10
C ARG A 243 29.09 -42.34 -25.26
N GLY A 244 28.97 -41.01 -25.26
CA GLY A 244 29.61 -40.20 -26.30
C GLY A 244 31.13 -40.26 -26.20
N GLU A 245 31.80 -40.60 -27.29
CA GLU A 245 33.27 -40.74 -27.34
C GLU A 245 33.92 -39.37 -27.09
N ASP A 246 33.42 -38.34 -27.80
CA ASP A 246 33.96 -36.99 -27.77
C ASP A 246 33.04 -35.97 -27.09
N ARG A 247 33.64 -34.86 -26.62
CA ARG A 247 32.91 -33.77 -25.94
C ARG A 247 31.76 -33.19 -26.78
N TRP A 248 31.91 -33.15 -28.11
CA TRP A 248 30.86 -32.66 -28.99
C TRP A 248 29.67 -33.63 -29.02
N GLU A 249 29.93 -34.93 -29.06
CA GLU A 249 28.92 -35.98 -29.07
C GLU A 249 28.14 -36.01 -27.75
N ARG A 250 28.83 -36.00 -26.59
CA ARG A 250 28.16 -35.91 -25.28
C ARG A 250 27.24 -34.68 -25.17
N ARG A 251 27.63 -33.56 -25.80
CA ARG A 251 26.79 -32.34 -25.85
C ARG A 251 25.59 -32.50 -26.77
N GLN A 252 25.71 -33.22 -27.88
CA GLN A 252 24.56 -33.49 -28.74
C GLN A 252 23.58 -34.45 -28.07
N ILE A 253 24.07 -35.51 -27.43
CA ILE A 253 23.25 -36.47 -26.67
C ILE A 253 22.44 -35.71 -25.58
N GLU A 254 23.12 -34.94 -24.74
CA GLU A 254 22.45 -34.15 -23.69
C GLU A 254 21.44 -33.13 -24.27
N LYS A 255 21.75 -32.54 -25.43
CA LYS A 255 20.85 -31.61 -26.10
C LYS A 255 19.58 -32.30 -26.60
N THR A 256 19.70 -33.50 -27.18
CA THR A 256 18.57 -34.31 -27.62
C THR A 256 17.73 -34.74 -26.43
N ASN A 257 18.35 -35.33 -25.40
CA ASN A 257 17.69 -35.74 -24.16
C ASN A 257 16.95 -34.58 -23.50
N LYS A 258 17.61 -33.41 -23.36
CA LYS A 258 16.98 -32.20 -22.81
C LYS A 258 15.76 -31.76 -23.62
N ALA A 259 15.81 -31.83 -24.95
CA ALA A 259 14.69 -31.49 -25.80
C ALA A 259 13.51 -32.46 -25.62
N GLU A 260 13.78 -33.75 -25.47
CA GLU A 260 12.75 -34.77 -25.21
C GLU A 260 12.12 -34.63 -23.82
N ARG A 261 12.94 -34.40 -22.78
CA ARG A 261 12.47 -34.09 -21.43
C ARG A 261 11.57 -32.87 -21.42
N GLU A 262 11.95 -31.82 -22.15
CA GLU A 262 11.12 -30.62 -22.28
C GLU A 262 9.82 -30.88 -23.03
N LYS A 263 9.83 -31.71 -24.08
CA LYS A 263 8.63 -32.15 -24.78
C LYS A 263 7.67 -32.91 -23.86
N LYS A 264 8.17 -33.86 -23.07
CA LYS A 264 7.38 -34.62 -22.08
C LYS A 264 6.84 -33.72 -20.96
N ARG A 265 7.65 -32.80 -20.42
CA ARG A 265 7.21 -31.80 -19.43
C ARG A 265 6.08 -30.91 -19.97
N LYS A 266 6.19 -30.45 -21.22
CA LYS A 266 5.12 -29.66 -21.86
C LYS A 266 3.85 -30.48 -22.06
N ALA A 267 3.97 -31.76 -22.44
CA ALA A 267 2.83 -32.66 -22.55
C ALA A 267 2.15 -32.88 -21.19
N GLU A 268 2.94 -33.04 -20.13
CA GLU A 268 2.42 -33.20 -18.75
C GLU A 268 1.69 -31.96 -18.26
N MET A 269 2.27 -30.78 -18.41
CA MET A 269 1.60 -29.52 -18.04
C MET A 269 0.30 -29.30 -18.83
N LYS A 270 0.29 -29.73 -20.10
CA LYS A 270 -0.94 -29.71 -20.90
C LYS A 270 -1.96 -30.73 -20.37
N ARG A 271 -1.53 -31.93 -19.98
CA ARG A 271 -2.37 -32.99 -19.41
C ARG A 271 -3.05 -32.49 -18.13
N VAL A 272 -2.28 -32.00 -17.15
CA VAL A 272 -2.82 -31.46 -15.89
C VAL A 272 -3.76 -30.27 -16.15
N ARG A 273 -3.38 -29.32 -17.00
CA ARG A 273 -4.27 -28.19 -17.35
C ARG A 273 -5.60 -28.67 -17.95
N THR A 274 -5.57 -29.66 -18.82
CA THR A 274 -6.77 -30.24 -19.44
C THR A 274 -7.67 -30.89 -18.38
N LEU A 275 -7.10 -31.64 -17.43
CA LEU A 275 -7.82 -32.21 -16.29
C LEU A 275 -8.52 -31.10 -15.47
N VAL A 276 -7.81 -30.01 -15.15
CA VAL A 276 -8.35 -28.90 -14.35
C VAL A 276 -9.47 -28.18 -15.09
N GLU A 277 -9.32 -27.93 -16.39
CA GLU A 277 -10.35 -27.31 -17.23
C GLU A 277 -11.63 -28.17 -17.30
N ILE A 278 -11.48 -29.49 -17.48
CA ILE A 278 -12.61 -30.43 -17.47
C ILE A 278 -13.32 -30.37 -16.11
N ALA A 279 -12.57 -30.49 -15.01
CA ALA A 279 -13.12 -30.41 -13.66
C ALA A 279 -13.85 -29.08 -13.41
N TYR A 280 -13.22 -27.94 -13.72
CA TYR A 280 -13.81 -26.61 -13.51
C TYR A 280 -15.10 -26.40 -14.30
N SER A 281 -15.19 -26.96 -15.51
CA SER A 281 -16.39 -26.89 -16.34
C SER A 281 -17.54 -27.74 -15.79
N ALA A 282 -17.22 -28.90 -15.22
CA ALA A 282 -18.18 -29.88 -14.72
C ALA A 282 -18.59 -29.70 -13.25
N ASP A 283 -17.85 -28.89 -12.47
CA ASP A 283 -18.08 -28.70 -11.02
C ASP A 283 -19.46 -28.06 -10.74
N PRO A 284 -20.37 -28.75 -10.02
CA PRO A 284 -21.70 -28.25 -9.68
C PRO A 284 -21.69 -26.95 -8.85
N ARG A 285 -20.69 -26.80 -7.96
CA ARG A 285 -20.55 -25.65 -7.06
C ARG A 285 -20.19 -24.41 -7.87
N ILE A 286 -19.25 -24.54 -8.82
CA ILE A 286 -18.89 -23.46 -9.75
C ILE A 286 -20.09 -23.00 -10.56
N GLN A 287 -20.93 -23.92 -11.05
CA GLN A 287 -22.16 -23.57 -11.76
C GLN A 287 -23.16 -22.82 -10.85
N ARG A 288 -23.29 -23.24 -9.59
CA ARG A 288 -24.10 -22.54 -8.57
C ARG A 288 -23.58 -21.14 -8.29
N PHE A 289 -22.27 -20.96 -8.13
CA PHE A 289 -21.66 -19.64 -7.90
C PHE A 289 -21.88 -18.71 -9.09
N LYS A 290 -21.69 -19.21 -10.33
CA LYS A 290 -21.98 -18.43 -11.56
C LYS A 290 -23.44 -18.00 -11.63
N LEU A 291 -24.38 -18.86 -11.24
CA LEU A 291 -25.81 -18.53 -11.21
C LEU A 291 -26.12 -17.47 -10.14
N LEU A 292 -25.59 -17.62 -8.93
CA LEU A 292 -25.77 -16.65 -7.84
C LEU A 292 -25.19 -15.29 -8.21
N ASP A 293 -23.97 -15.23 -8.76
CA ASP A 293 -23.33 -14.00 -9.20
C ASP A 293 -24.14 -13.31 -10.30
N LYS A 294 -24.74 -14.08 -11.21
CA LYS A 294 -25.61 -13.54 -12.26
C LYS A 294 -26.89 -12.95 -11.67
N GLN A 295 -27.52 -13.63 -10.70
CA GLN A 295 -28.72 -13.14 -10.03
C GLN A 295 -28.43 -11.86 -9.22
N GLN A 296 -27.34 -11.82 -8.45
CA GLN A 296 -26.91 -10.64 -7.70
C GLN A 296 -26.65 -9.44 -8.61
N LYS A 297 -25.97 -9.65 -9.76
CA LYS A 297 -25.73 -8.60 -10.75
C LYS A 297 -27.03 -8.04 -11.34
N GLU A 298 -28.01 -8.90 -11.66
CA GLU A 298 -29.30 -8.44 -12.17
C GLU A 298 -30.11 -7.70 -11.09
N GLN A 299 -30.12 -8.20 -9.85
CA GLN A 299 -30.75 -7.52 -8.71
C GLN A 299 -30.14 -6.14 -8.46
N ALA A 300 -28.81 -6.04 -8.42
CA ALA A 300 -28.11 -4.76 -8.25
C ALA A 300 -28.41 -3.79 -9.40
N LYS A 301 -28.59 -4.29 -10.63
CA LYS A 301 -28.99 -3.47 -11.79
C LYS A 301 -30.43 -2.96 -11.67
N ILE A 302 -31.36 -3.80 -11.21
CA ILE A 302 -32.75 -3.40 -10.94
C ILE A 302 -32.78 -2.35 -9.82
N GLU A 303 -32.05 -2.58 -8.73
CA GLU A 303 -31.98 -1.66 -7.60
C GLU A 303 -31.37 -0.31 -8.00
N ARG A 304 -30.27 -0.32 -8.77
CA ARG A 304 -29.67 0.91 -9.31
C ARG A 304 -30.64 1.69 -10.20
N ARG A 305 -31.44 1.00 -11.02
CA ARG A 305 -32.49 1.65 -11.84
C ARG A 305 -33.58 2.27 -10.97
N LEU A 306 -34.04 1.56 -9.95
CA LEU A 306 -35.06 2.05 -9.02
C LEU A 306 -34.55 3.24 -8.20
N ALA A 307 -33.31 3.19 -7.72
CA ALA A 307 -32.66 4.30 -7.00
C ALA A 307 -32.51 5.55 -7.89
N GLN A 308 -32.13 5.36 -9.16
CA GLN A 308 -32.09 6.46 -10.13
C GLN A 308 -33.47 7.07 -10.40
N GLN A 309 -34.52 6.26 -10.50
CA GLN A 309 -35.89 6.76 -10.66
C GLN A 309 -36.35 7.54 -9.43
N LYS A 310 -36.16 7.00 -8.21
CA LYS A 310 -36.48 7.70 -6.96
C LYS A 310 -35.72 9.02 -6.81
N LYS A 311 -34.44 9.05 -7.17
CA LYS A 311 -33.64 10.29 -7.13
C LYS A 311 -34.17 11.36 -8.09
N LYS A 312 -34.52 10.97 -9.32
CA LYS A 312 -35.12 11.89 -10.30
C LYS A 312 -36.47 12.42 -9.84
N GLU A 313 -37.28 11.57 -9.21
CA GLU A 313 -38.58 11.96 -8.66
C GLU A 313 -38.42 12.93 -7.47
N GLN A 314 -37.49 12.65 -6.55
CA GLN A 314 -37.16 13.54 -5.44
C GLN A 314 -36.59 14.89 -5.91
N GLU A 315 -35.74 14.89 -6.94
CA GLU A 315 -35.20 16.12 -7.53
C GLU A 315 -36.31 16.97 -8.18
N ARG A 316 -37.25 16.32 -8.90
CA ARG A 316 -38.42 17.01 -9.47
C ARG A 316 -39.30 17.61 -8.37
N LEU A 317 -39.62 16.85 -7.32
CA LEU A 317 -40.40 17.35 -6.18
C LEU A 317 -39.69 18.51 -5.47
N GLY A 318 -38.37 18.43 -5.28
CA GLY A 318 -37.57 19.50 -4.68
C GLY A 318 -37.56 20.77 -5.54
N GLN A 319 -37.45 20.65 -6.87
CA GLN A 319 -37.54 21.78 -7.79
C GLN A 319 -38.93 22.44 -7.75
N GLU A 320 -40.00 21.64 -7.71
CA GLU A 320 -41.38 22.15 -7.58
C GLU A 320 -41.63 22.87 -6.24
N GLU A 321 -41.02 22.40 -5.14
CA GLU A 321 -41.13 23.05 -3.84
C GLU A 321 -40.31 24.35 -3.78
N GLU A 322 -39.10 24.35 -4.33
CA GLU A 322 -38.24 25.55 -4.40
C GLU A 322 -38.88 26.64 -5.27
N GLN A 323 -39.48 26.27 -6.40
CA GLN A 323 -40.19 27.21 -7.26
C GLN A 323 -41.38 27.86 -6.52
N ARG A 324 -42.18 27.06 -5.79
CA ARG A 324 -43.28 27.59 -4.96
C ARG A 324 -42.80 28.58 -3.90
N LYS A 325 -41.68 28.29 -3.22
CA LYS A 325 -41.09 29.21 -2.22
C LYS A 325 -40.60 30.51 -2.85
N ARG A 326 -39.96 30.45 -4.03
CA ARG A 326 -39.51 31.65 -4.76
C ARG A 326 -40.70 32.52 -5.19
N GLU A 327 -41.75 31.92 -5.73
CA GLU A 327 -42.96 32.64 -6.14
C GLU A 327 -43.67 33.32 -4.95
N GLU A 328 -43.74 32.66 -3.79
CA GLU A 328 -44.29 33.23 -2.56
C GLU A 328 -43.44 34.40 -2.03
N GLN A 329 -42.11 34.24 -2.02
CA GLN A 329 -41.19 35.28 -1.57
C GLN A 329 -41.26 36.52 -2.47
N GLU A 330 -41.31 36.35 -3.80
CA GLU A 330 -41.45 37.46 -4.75
C GLU A 330 -42.78 38.21 -4.56
N ARG A 331 -43.87 37.50 -4.28
CA ARG A 331 -45.17 38.13 -3.95
C ARG A 331 -45.08 38.98 -2.69
N LEU A 332 -44.44 38.46 -1.65
CA LEU A 332 -44.30 39.17 -0.38
C LEU A 332 -43.43 40.42 -0.52
N GLU A 333 -42.34 40.34 -1.30
CA GLU A 333 -41.46 41.48 -1.58
C GLU A 333 -42.16 42.56 -2.42
N LYS A 334 -42.93 42.17 -3.44
CA LYS A 334 -43.76 43.11 -4.22
C LYS A 334 -44.77 43.84 -3.35
N GLN A 335 -45.42 43.14 -2.42
CA GLN A 335 -46.37 43.75 -1.49
C GLN A 335 -45.69 44.76 -0.56
N LYS A 336 -44.56 44.38 0.06
CA LYS A 336 -43.78 45.30 0.91
C LYS A 336 -43.31 46.54 0.16
N ALA A 337 -42.82 46.39 -1.07
CA ALA A 337 -42.38 47.51 -1.89
C ALA A 337 -43.53 48.47 -2.27
N ALA A 338 -44.73 47.93 -2.52
CA ALA A 338 -45.92 48.73 -2.78
C ALA A 338 -46.34 49.54 -1.54
N ASP A 339 -46.33 48.90 -0.36
CA ASP A 339 -46.67 49.55 0.91
C ASP A 339 -45.66 50.64 1.28
N GLU A 340 -44.36 50.40 1.08
CA GLU A 340 -43.31 51.40 1.34
C GLU A 340 -43.44 52.61 0.41
N LYS A 341 -43.73 52.39 -0.88
CA LYS A 341 -43.97 53.46 -1.84
C LYS A 341 -45.17 54.32 -1.41
N LYS A 342 -46.26 53.70 -0.94
CA LYS A 342 -47.44 54.39 -0.44
C LYS A 342 -47.10 55.26 0.78
N GLN A 343 -46.30 54.77 1.71
CA GLN A 343 -45.87 55.52 2.90
C GLN A 343 -44.97 56.71 2.54
N ARG A 344 -44.02 56.55 1.61
CA ARG A 344 -43.16 57.66 1.15
C ARG A 344 -43.97 58.78 0.48
N GLU A 345 -44.97 58.43 -0.32
CA GLU A 345 -45.85 59.42 -0.96
C GLU A 345 -46.73 60.17 0.05
N LEU A 346 -47.23 59.50 1.10
CA LEU A 346 -47.93 60.15 2.20
C LEU A 346 -47.01 61.12 2.98
N GLY A 347 -45.77 60.69 3.25
CA GLY A 347 -44.77 61.53 3.93
C GLY A 347 -44.43 62.81 3.16
N LYS A 348 -44.24 62.72 1.82
CA LYS A 348 -44.00 63.89 0.96
C LYS A 348 -45.15 64.89 1.01
N LYS A 349 -46.40 64.41 0.91
CA LYS A 349 -47.59 65.27 0.99
C LYS A 349 -47.70 65.98 2.34
N ALA A 350 -47.42 65.28 3.42
CA ALA A 350 -47.46 65.84 4.77
C ALA A 350 -46.38 66.92 4.98
N LEU A 351 -45.15 66.72 4.48
CA LEU A 351 -44.08 67.72 4.54
C LEU A 351 -44.42 68.97 3.72
N GLN A 352 -44.99 68.79 2.51
CA GLN A 352 -45.41 69.91 1.68
C GLN A 352 -46.54 70.72 2.32
N GLN A 353 -47.47 70.07 3.02
CA GLN A 353 -48.52 70.74 3.78
C GLN A 353 -47.94 71.56 4.94
N ALA A 354 -46.96 71.04 5.69
CA ALA A 354 -46.29 71.76 6.77
C ALA A 354 -45.54 73.01 6.28
N ARG A 355 -44.82 72.91 5.15
CA ARG A 355 -44.19 74.07 4.49
C ARG A 355 -45.19 75.15 4.11
N LYS A 356 -46.35 74.74 3.58
CA LYS A 356 -47.43 75.67 3.22
C LYS A 356 -47.98 76.39 4.46
N ALA A 357 -48.18 75.67 5.56
CA ALA A 357 -48.68 76.24 6.81
C ALA A 357 -47.73 77.32 7.37
N LEU A 358 -46.41 77.08 7.38
CA LEU A 358 -45.44 78.06 7.84
C LEU A 358 -45.45 79.34 6.99
N ARG A 359 -45.49 79.22 5.65
CA ARG A 359 -45.59 80.37 4.75
C ARG A 359 -46.86 81.17 4.98
N GLN A 360 -47.99 80.49 5.18
CA GLN A 360 -49.27 81.15 5.45
C GLN A 360 -49.27 81.89 6.79
N ALA A 361 -48.68 81.30 7.83
CA ALA A 361 -48.54 81.96 9.13
C ALA A 361 -47.72 83.27 9.01
N ALA A 362 -46.60 83.24 8.28
CA ALA A 362 -45.77 84.41 8.04
C ALA A 362 -46.47 85.51 7.23
N ASP A 363 -47.17 85.13 6.15
CA ASP A 363 -47.90 86.06 5.30
C ASP A 363 -49.06 86.74 6.04
N SER A 364 -49.83 85.96 6.83
CA SER A 364 -50.94 86.49 7.64
C SER A 364 -50.52 87.53 8.68
N SER A 365 -49.27 87.42 9.17
CA SER A 365 -48.68 88.35 10.13
C SER A 365 -47.93 89.51 9.46
N LYS A 366 -48.02 89.64 8.13
CA LYS A 366 -47.25 90.60 7.32
C LYS A 366 -45.74 90.55 7.62
N TYR A 367 -45.21 89.34 7.84
CA TYR A 367 -43.81 89.11 8.21
C TYR A 367 -43.35 89.89 9.46
N TRP A 368 -44.29 90.23 10.35
CA TRP A 368 -44.08 90.92 11.63
C TRP A 368 -43.38 92.29 11.52
N ALA A 369 -43.28 92.86 10.32
CA ALA A 369 -42.50 94.06 10.05
C ALA A 369 -43.32 95.18 9.38
N ASP A 370 -43.00 96.42 9.76
CA ASP A 370 -43.60 97.67 9.28
C ASP A 370 -42.80 98.35 8.16
N CYS A 371 -41.56 97.91 7.90
CA CYS A 371 -40.71 98.38 6.82
C CYS A 371 -40.25 97.25 5.88
N HIS A 372 -39.99 97.61 4.61
CA HIS A 372 -39.71 96.65 3.54
C HIS A 372 -38.45 95.81 3.77
N GLU A 373 -37.38 96.42 4.30
CA GLU A 373 -36.10 95.74 4.57
C GLU A 373 -36.25 94.60 5.59
N LYS A 374 -37.02 94.84 6.65
CA LYS A 374 -37.30 93.83 7.69
C LYS A 374 -38.20 92.70 7.17
N GLN A 375 -39.20 93.01 6.33
CA GLN A 375 -40.05 91.99 5.70
C GLN A 375 -39.26 91.04 4.81
N MET A 376 -38.34 91.56 3.99
CA MET A 376 -37.49 90.75 3.11
C MET A 376 -36.62 89.76 3.91
N ARG A 377 -36.08 90.19 5.04
CA ARG A 377 -35.27 89.34 5.91
C ARG A 377 -36.07 88.19 6.53
N CYS A 378 -37.31 88.43 6.96
CA CYS A 378 -38.20 87.38 7.44
C CYS A 378 -38.63 86.42 6.32
N MET A 379 -38.85 86.92 5.09
CA MET A 379 -39.17 86.08 3.93
C MET A 379 -38.03 85.12 3.59
N GLU A 380 -36.79 85.61 3.53
CA GLU A 380 -35.61 84.78 3.29
C GLU A 380 -35.47 83.68 4.35
N GLU A 381 -35.72 84.03 5.61
CA GLU A 381 -35.59 83.10 6.72
C GLU A 381 -36.68 82.03 6.72
N VAL A 382 -37.94 82.39 6.41
CA VAL A 382 -39.04 81.42 6.24
C VAL A 382 -38.74 80.43 5.11
N GLU A 383 -38.19 80.89 3.98
CA GLU A 383 -37.82 80.01 2.86
C GLU A 383 -36.65 79.09 3.22
N ARG A 384 -35.63 79.62 3.91
CA ARG A 384 -34.50 78.82 4.42
C ARG A 384 -35.00 77.69 5.32
N ILE A 385 -35.92 77.97 6.24
CA ILE A 385 -36.49 76.98 7.15
C ILE A 385 -37.37 75.98 6.39
N CYS A 386 -38.20 76.43 5.45
CA CYS A 386 -39.00 75.53 4.61
C CYS A 386 -38.14 74.50 3.86
N LEU A 387 -36.93 74.87 3.43
CA LEU A 387 -36.02 73.96 2.75
C LEU A 387 -35.27 73.02 3.72
N ALA A 388 -34.91 73.49 4.91
CA ALA A 388 -34.03 72.79 5.84
C ALA A 388 -34.74 71.96 6.93
N ALA A 389 -35.94 72.35 7.35
CA ALA A 389 -36.64 71.73 8.47
C ALA A 389 -37.55 70.56 8.07
N ASP A 390 -37.73 69.61 8.99
CA ASP A 390 -38.68 68.51 8.84
C ASP A 390 -40.13 68.96 9.11
N LYS A 391 -41.08 68.05 8.86
CA LYS A 391 -42.51 68.34 8.99
C LYS A 391 -42.87 68.80 10.42
N ASP A 392 -42.24 68.22 11.43
CA ASP A 392 -42.63 68.43 12.81
C ASP A 392 -42.13 69.80 13.30
N VAL A 393 -40.87 70.13 12.99
CA VAL A 393 -40.29 71.46 13.25
C VAL A 393 -41.07 72.55 12.52
N LEU A 394 -41.46 72.32 11.26
CA LEU A 394 -42.23 73.30 10.49
C LEU A 394 -43.62 73.58 11.07
N ASN A 395 -44.35 72.55 11.51
CA ASN A 395 -45.66 72.74 12.12
C ASN A 395 -45.56 73.39 13.50
N GLU A 396 -44.58 72.98 14.31
CA GLU A 396 -44.33 73.57 15.62
C GLU A 396 -43.97 75.05 15.50
N LEU A 397 -43.10 75.38 14.55
CA LEU A 397 -42.70 76.76 14.29
C LEU A 397 -43.88 77.60 13.77
N ALA A 398 -44.68 77.06 12.85
CA ALA A 398 -45.87 77.75 12.34
C ALA A 398 -46.87 78.06 13.45
N ALA A 399 -47.05 77.14 14.41
CA ALA A 399 -47.91 77.34 15.57
C ALA A 399 -47.36 78.42 16.52
N LYS A 400 -46.06 78.36 16.85
CA LYS A 400 -45.41 79.33 17.74
C LYS A 400 -45.38 80.75 17.16
N LEU A 401 -45.16 80.87 15.84
CA LEU A 401 -45.12 82.16 15.15
C LEU A 401 -46.50 82.82 15.06
N ALA A 402 -47.60 82.05 15.09
CA ALA A 402 -48.95 82.58 14.95
C ALA A 402 -49.35 83.56 16.09
N ASP A 403 -48.77 83.40 17.28
CA ASP A 403 -49.09 84.22 18.45
C ASP A 403 -48.14 85.42 18.65
N ILE A 404 -47.07 85.51 17.86
CA ILE A 404 -46.06 86.57 17.98
C ILE A 404 -46.52 87.82 17.23
N LYS A 405 -46.32 89.00 17.82
CA LYS A 405 -46.71 90.30 17.25
C LYS A 405 -45.54 91.24 16.97
N LEU A 406 -44.37 90.96 17.55
CA LEU A 406 -43.19 91.79 17.45
C LEU A 406 -42.19 91.18 16.45
N TYR A 407 -41.56 92.04 15.66
CA TYR A 407 -40.58 91.66 14.64
C TYR A 407 -39.39 90.89 15.23
N ASP A 408 -38.77 91.43 16.28
CA ASP A 408 -37.53 90.91 16.82
C ASP A 408 -37.73 89.50 17.42
N ASP A 409 -38.86 89.29 18.10
CA ASP A 409 -39.23 87.98 18.67
C ASP A 409 -39.50 86.93 17.58
N ALA A 410 -40.17 87.32 16.48
CA ALA A 410 -40.44 86.43 15.36
C ALA A 410 -39.15 86.05 14.63
N LEU A 411 -38.26 87.03 14.41
CA LEU A 411 -36.99 86.80 13.74
C LEU A 411 -36.05 85.93 14.58
N ASP A 412 -35.97 86.16 15.90
CA ASP A 412 -35.13 85.35 16.79
C ASP A 412 -35.65 83.90 16.87
N LEU A 413 -36.98 83.72 16.96
CA LEU A 413 -37.59 82.39 16.92
C LEU A 413 -37.31 81.66 15.60
N MET A 414 -37.34 82.35 14.45
CA MET A 414 -37.01 81.78 13.14
C MET A 414 -35.51 81.46 13.00
N LEU A 415 -34.63 82.37 13.42
CA LEU A 415 -33.18 82.16 13.40
C LEU A 415 -32.75 80.98 14.28
N ASN A 416 -33.52 80.71 15.33
CA ASN A 416 -33.29 79.60 16.26
C ASN A 416 -34.05 78.31 15.88
N ALA A 417 -35.05 78.37 14.99
CA ALA A 417 -35.90 77.23 14.63
C ALA A 417 -35.15 76.04 14.01
N CYS A 418 -34.07 76.32 13.27
CA CYS A 418 -33.17 75.28 12.72
C CYS A 418 -31.89 75.12 13.55
N ARG A 419 -31.69 75.95 14.59
CA ARG A 419 -30.58 75.79 15.54
C ARG A 419 -31.09 74.93 16.70
N LYS A 420 -31.20 73.63 16.46
CA LYS A 420 -31.20 72.69 17.58
C LYS A 420 -29.76 72.63 18.11
N GLU A 421 -29.57 73.18 19.32
CA GLU A 421 -28.53 72.86 20.31
C GLU A 421 -27.20 72.30 19.77
N ASP A 422 -26.25 73.18 19.44
CA ASP A 422 -24.81 72.85 19.38
C ASP A 422 -24.20 72.59 20.78
N THR A 423 -25.00 72.07 21.72
CA THR A 423 -24.57 71.76 23.09
C THR A 423 -25.05 70.39 23.54
N ALA A 424 -24.87 69.35 22.73
CA ALA A 424 -24.84 67.96 23.20
C ALA A 424 -24.27 66.96 22.16
N GLU A 425 -23.15 67.26 21.49
CA GLU A 425 -22.49 66.27 20.61
C GLU A 425 -20.97 66.29 20.71
N ALA A 426 -20.48 66.11 21.93
CA ALA A 426 -19.12 65.66 22.21
C ALA A 426 -19.13 64.45 23.16
N THR A 427 -19.91 63.41 22.83
CA THR A 427 -19.68 62.01 23.24
C THR A 427 -20.83 61.12 22.79
N LYS A 428 -20.72 60.54 21.58
CA LYS A 428 -21.19 59.18 21.19
C LYS A 428 -21.22 59.05 19.65
N ALA A 429 -20.04 59.03 19.05
CA ALA A 429 -19.85 58.46 17.72
C ALA A 429 -18.62 57.54 17.75
N LYS A 430 -18.78 56.42 18.46
CA LYS A 430 -17.93 55.24 18.28
C LYS A 430 -18.84 54.03 18.36
N VAL A 431 -18.70 53.14 17.38
CA VAL A 431 -19.31 51.80 17.27
C VAL A 431 -20.71 51.76 16.63
N ASN A 432 -20.76 51.77 15.30
CA ASN A 432 -21.18 50.62 14.46
C ASN A 432 -21.51 51.07 13.03
N SER A 433 -20.55 50.92 12.12
CA SER A 433 -20.85 50.67 10.71
C SER A 433 -20.28 49.29 10.34
N THR A 434 -21.17 48.31 10.38
CA THR A 434 -20.97 47.04 9.69
C THR A 434 -20.74 47.31 8.21
N ALA A 435 -19.66 46.72 7.69
CA ALA A 435 -19.20 46.81 6.32
C ALA A 435 -20.33 46.55 5.30
N LYS A 436 -20.71 47.60 4.56
CA LYS A 436 -21.35 47.49 3.25
C LYS A 436 -20.27 47.68 2.18
N ASP A 437 -20.28 46.77 1.22
CA ASP A 437 -19.40 46.67 0.05
C ASP A 437 -18.93 48.01 -0.52
N VAL A 438 -17.65 48.32 -0.30
CA VAL A 438 -16.93 49.31 -1.11
C VAL A 438 -16.59 48.64 -2.45
N LYS A 439 -17.30 49.05 -3.51
CA LYS A 439 -17.06 48.64 -4.89
C LYS A 439 -15.63 49.02 -5.30
N THR A 440 -14.77 48.03 -5.53
CA THR A 440 -13.38 48.25 -5.98
C THR A 440 -13.38 48.92 -7.35
N SER A 441 -12.85 50.14 -7.46
CA SER A 441 -12.58 50.79 -8.74
C SER A 441 -11.28 50.25 -9.33
N TRP A 442 -11.25 50.08 -10.65
CA TRP A 442 -10.08 49.67 -11.43
C TRP A 442 -9.69 50.79 -12.37
N THR A 443 -8.42 51.21 -12.29
CA THR A 443 -7.86 52.22 -13.19
C THR A 443 -7.35 51.60 -14.48
N MET A 444 -7.18 52.41 -15.53
CA MET A 444 -6.67 51.94 -16.83
C MET A 444 -5.27 51.32 -16.70
N ASN A 445 -4.42 51.89 -15.84
CA ASN A 445 -3.09 51.34 -15.54
C ASN A 445 -3.17 49.97 -14.86
N GLU A 446 -4.04 49.80 -13.86
CA GLU A 446 -4.25 48.51 -13.19
C GLU A 446 -4.78 47.43 -14.14
N ASN A 447 -5.63 47.81 -15.11
CA ASN A 447 -6.09 46.89 -16.15
C ASN A 447 -4.97 46.47 -17.12
N GLN A 448 -4.02 47.36 -17.44
CA GLN A 448 -2.84 47.00 -18.25
C GLN A 448 -1.89 46.08 -17.49
N LEU A 449 -1.67 46.34 -16.20
CA LEU A 449 -0.90 45.45 -15.32
C LEU A 449 -1.57 44.08 -15.16
N LEU A 450 -2.91 44.03 -15.12
CA LEU A 450 -3.69 42.80 -15.10
C LEU A 450 -3.48 41.96 -16.37
N ILE A 451 -3.51 42.58 -17.54
CA ILE A 451 -3.25 41.91 -18.83
C ILE A 451 -1.82 41.36 -18.85
N LYS A 452 -0.83 42.17 -18.46
CA LYS A 452 0.57 41.76 -18.39
C LYS A 452 0.80 40.61 -17.40
N ALA A 453 0.21 40.70 -16.20
CA ALA A 453 0.26 39.62 -15.22
C ALA A 453 -0.40 38.34 -15.74
N SER A 454 -1.49 38.44 -16.50
CA SER A 454 -2.19 37.27 -17.05
C SER A 454 -1.39 36.51 -18.11
N THR A 455 -0.52 37.21 -18.85
CA THR A 455 0.41 36.63 -19.82
C THR A 455 1.68 36.10 -19.16
N THR A 456 2.18 36.77 -18.12
CA THR A 456 3.38 36.35 -17.39
C THR A 456 3.13 35.09 -16.55
N PHE A 457 1.92 34.93 -16.02
CA PHE A 457 1.51 33.77 -15.23
C PHE A 457 0.41 32.99 -15.98
N PRO A 458 0.74 31.99 -16.81
CA PRO A 458 -0.24 31.21 -17.59
C PRO A 458 -1.00 30.17 -16.75
N VAL A 459 -2.06 29.58 -17.32
CA VAL A 459 -2.93 28.58 -16.66
C VAL A 459 -2.12 27.31 -16.35
N GLY A 460 -1.96 26.97 -15.07
CA GLY A 460 -1.30 25.72 -14.65
C GLY A 460 -0.52 25.83 -13.35
N THR A 461 -0.16 27.04 -12.92
CA THR A 461 0.54 27.27 -11.64
C THR A 461 -0.43 27.31 -10.45
N VAL A 462 -0.12 26.54 -9.41
CA VAL A 462 -0.77 26.66 -8.10
C VAL A 462 -0.42 28.05 -7.56
N ASP A 463 -1.43 28.81 -7.12
CA ASP A 463 -1.31 30.18 -6.58
C ASP A 463 -1.22 31.35 -7.59
N ARG A 464 -1.57 31.11 -8.85
CA ARG A 464 -1.60 32.13 -9.93
C ARG A 464 -2.28 33.44 -9.55
N TRP A 465 -3.44 33.39 -8.90
CA TRP A 465 -4.24 34.57 -8.61
C TRP A 465 -3.61 35.48 -7.56
N ASN A 466 -2.90 34.89 -6.58
CA ASN A 466 -2.16 35.65 -5.57
C ASN A 466 -0.90 36.28 -6.18
N GLN A 467 -0.19 35.58 -7.07
CA GLN A 467 0.97 36.15 -7.77
C GLN A 467 0.57 37.31 -8.69
N MET A 468 -0.56 37.18 -9.40
CA MET A 468 -1.10 38.28 -10.22
C MET A 468 -1.52 39.48 -9.35
N ALA A 469 -2.17 39.24 -8.20
CA ALA A 469 -2.54 40.29 -7.26
C ALA A 469 -1.30 41.01 -6.67
N ALA A 470 -0.27 40.26 -6.28
CA ALA A 470 0.99 40.79 -5.79
C ALA A 470 1.69 41.66 -6.85
N TYR A 471 1.81 41.17 -8.08
CA TYR A 471 2.39 41.89 -9.21
C TYR A 471 1.67 43.22 -9.48
N ILE A 472 0.33 43.23 -9.47
CA ILE A 472 -0.46 44.45 -9.68
C ILE A 472 -0.29 45.42 -8.51
N ASN A 473 -0.28 44.93 -7.27
CA ASN A 473 -0.12 45.78 -6.08
C ASN A 473 1.29 46.38 -5.96
N GLU A 474 2.30 45.68 -6.46
CA GLU A 474 3.69 46.15 -6.50
C GLU A 474 3.89 47.24 -7.56
N HIS A 475 3.32 47.04 -8.75
CA HIS A 475 3.55 47.89 -9.92
C HIS A 475 2.47 48.96 -10.16
N ARG A 476 1.40 49.01 -9.36
CA ARG A 476 0.41 50.10 -9.45
C ARG A 476 1.05 51.44 -9.08
N THR A 477 0.73 52.47 -9.85
CA THR A 477 1.23 53.83 -9.64
C THR A 477 0.62 54.50 -8.41
N ASP A 478 -0.65 54.20 -8.12
CA ASP A 478 -1.36 54.76 -6.96
C ASP A 478 -1.46 53.73 -5.84
N LYS A 479 -0.57 53.86 -4.86
CA LYS A 479 -0.51 53.00 -3.66
C LYS A 479 -1.45 53.46 -2.54
N SER A 480 -2.12 54.61 -2.69
CA SER A 480 -3.06 55.15 -1.69
C SER A 480 -4.38 54.36 -1.62
N THR A 481 -4.73 53.66 -2.69
CA THR A 481 -5.94 52.83 -2.77
C THR A 481 -5.75 51.46 -2.14
N ARG A 482 -6.84 50.80 -1.71
CA ARG A 482 -6.74 49.46 -1.10
C ARG A 482 -6.05 48.45 -2.04
N PRO A 483 -5.16 47.57 -1.54
CA PRO A 483 -4.56 46.52 -2.35
C PRO A 483 -5.62 45.62 -2.98
N LYS A 484 -5.41 45.18 -4.23
CA LYS A 484 -6.30 44.22 -4.90
C LYS A 484 -6.07 42.83 -4.32
N THR A 485 -7.14 42.13 -4.01
CA THR A 485 -7.10 40.74 -3.54
C THR A 485 -7.22 39.75 -4.70
N GLU A 486 -6.88 38.48 -4.47
CA GLU A 486 -7.18 37.35 -5.38
C GLU A 486 -8.61 37.42 -5.94
N LYS A 487 -9.60 37.72 -5.08
CA LYS A 487 -11.01 37.78 -5.46
C LYS A 487 -11.30 38.97 -6.38
N ASP A 488 -10.67 40.12 -6.16
CA ASP A 488 -10.79 41.28 -7.05
C ASP A 488 -10.20 40.98 -8.42
N VAL A 489 -9.03 40.33 -8.48
CA VAL A 489 -8.36 39.93 -9.72
C VAL A 489 -9.20 38.94 -10.50
N ILE A 490 -9.72 37.88 -9.85
CA ILE A 490 -10.60 36.89 -10.51
C ILE A 490 -11.86 37.55 -11.07
N LYS A 491 -12.49 38.44 -10.29
CA LYS A 491 -13.70 39.16 -10.70
C LYS A 491 -13.43 40.08 -11.88
N GLN A 492 -12.29 40.78 -11.88
CA GLN A 492 -11.90 41.69 -12.96
C GLN A 492 -11.46 40.94 -14.22
N VAL A 493 -10.72 39.84 -14.12
CA VAL A 493 -10.36 39.01 -15.30
C VAL A 493 -11.60 38.47 -15.99
N LYS A 494 -12.59 38.00 -15.22
CA LYS A 494 -13.89 37.58 -15.78
C LYS A 494 -14.66 38.74 -16.40
N ALA A 495 -14.61 39.94 -15.81
CA ALA A 495 -15.25 41.14 -16.36
C ALA A 495 -14.57 41.62 -17.66
N VAL A 496 -13.24 41.59 -17.73
CA VAL A 496 -12.44 41.99 -18.90
C VAL A 496 -12.57 40.96 -20.03
N GLN A 497 -12.63 39.65 -19.73
CA GLN A 497 -12.92 38.61 -20.73
C GLN A 497 -14.31 38.74 -21.36
N ASN A 498 -15.27 39.35 -20.65
CA ASN A 498 -16.61 39.63 -21.15
C ASN A 498 -16.72 40.97 -21.91
N MET A 499 -15.66 41.79 -21.95
CA MET A 499 -15.62 43.05 -22.71
C MET A 499 -14.77 42.89 -23.99
N GLN A 500 -15.43 42.77 -25.14
CA GLN A 500 -14.77 42.84 -26.45
C GLN A 500 -14.42 44.30 -26.79
N PHE A 501 -13.15 44.69 -26.68
CA PHE A 501 -12.63 45.94 -27.25
C PHE A 501 -12.07 45.68 -28.66
N LYS A 502 -12.62 46.36 -29.67
CA LYS A 502 -11.98 46.53 -30.97
C LYS A 502 -10.81 47.52 -30.80
N PRO A 503 -9.59 47.23 -31.26
CA PRO A 503 -8.57 48.26 -31.31
C PRO A 503 -8.94 49.23 -32.43
N ALA A 504 -9.28 50.46 -32.04
CA ALA A 504 -9.29 51.59 -32.94
C ALA A 504 -7.86 52.08 -33.14
N THR A 505 -7.62 52.48 -34.37
CA THR A 505 -6.37 52.63 -35.08
C THR A 505 -5.54 53.85 -34.67
N ASP A 506 -4.26 53.76 -35.03
CA ASP A 506 -3.32 54.84 -35.34
C ASP A 506 -2.60 55.53 -34.17
N GLN A 507 -1.29 55.29 -34.05
CA GLN A 507 -0.30 56.05 -34.83
C GLN A 507 1.14 55.52 -34.63
N HIS A 508 1.78 55.25 -35.77
CA HIS A 508 3.21 55.43 -36.10
C HIS A 508 4.26 54.46 -35.55
N LYS A 509 4.83 53.59 -36.43
CA LYS A 509 6.03 53.76 -37.31
C LYS A 509 7.21 53.05 -36.63
N LEU A 510 7.97 52.14 -37.25
CA LEU A 510 8.36 51.86 -38.64
C LEU A 510 8.17 50.35 -38.93
N GLY A 511 7.77 49.87 -40.11
CA GLY A 511 8.29 50.12 -41.47
C GLY A 511 9.43 49.12 -41.76
N ASN A 512 9.50 48.32 -42.82
CA ASN A 512 8.80 48.21 -44.11
C ASN A 512 8.92 46.72 -44.54
N GLY A 513 7.91 46.09 -45.14
CA GLY A 513 7.62 46.14 -46.59
C GLY A 513 8.08 44.79 -47.20
N VAL A 514 7.30 44.03 -47.97
CA VAL A 514 6.64 44.42 -49.22
C VAL A 514 5.65 43.30 -49.63
N ILE A 515 4.39 43.72 -49.90
CA ILE A 515 3.44 43.36 -51.00
C ILE A 515 3.15 41.85 -51.23
N VAL A 516 1.95 41.28 -51.03
CA VAL A 516 0.54 41.57 -51.41
C VAL A 516 0.10 40.97 -52.77
N ASN A 517 -1.11 40.40 -52.73
CA ASN A 517 -2.02 39.86 -53.78
C ASN A 517 -1.82 38.41 -54.18
N GLY A 518 -2.83 37.53 -54.18
CA GLY A 518 -4.30 37.60 -53.99
C GLY A 518 -4.80 36.15 -54.19
N THR A 519 -6.01 35.68 -53.87
CA THR A 519 -7.34 36.25 -53.65
C THR A 519 -8.23 35.12 -53.12
N SER A 520 -9.26 35.51 -52.36
CA SER A 520 -10.59 34.90 -52.24
C SER A 520 -10.83 33.62 -51.42
N GLU A 521 -11.63 33.85 -50.37
CA GLU A 521 -12.87 33.11 -50.02
C GLU A 521 -12.77 31.73 -49.38
N THR A 522 -12.93 31.69 -48.06
CA THR A 522 -14.11 31.12 -47.34
C THR A 522 -13.73 30.47 -46.00
N ALA A 523 -14.70 30.55 -45.07
CA ALA A 523 -14.91 29.73 -43.89
C ALA A 523 -14.09 30.00 -42.60
N ALA A 524 -14.85 30.12 -41.52
CA ALA A 524 -14.43 30.30 -40.13
C ALA A 524 -13.43 29.22 -39.65
N PRO A 525 -12.52 29.52 -38.70
CA PRO A 525 -11.56 28.54 -38.21
C PRO A 525 -12.26 27.53 -37.29
N LYS A 526 -12.21 26.25 -37.67
CA LYS A 526 -12.60 25.10 -36.83
C LYS A 526 -11.49 24.81 -35.81
N SER A 527 -11.90 24.31 -34.64
CA SER A 527 -11.07 23.82 -33.54
C SER A 527 -10.00 22.82 -34.00
N GLU A 528 -8.75 23.05 -33.57
CA GLU A 528 -7.54 22.32 -33.98
C GLU A 528 -7.37 20.88 -33.44
N ASP A 529 -8.39 20.24 -32.82
CA ASP A 529 -8.21 18.92 -32.17
C ASP A 529 -9.34 17.90 -32.43
N ASP A 530 -10.13 18.08 -33.50
CA ASP A 530 -11.14 17.09 -33.91
C ASP A 530 -10.55 16.09 -34.92
N TRP A 531 -10.44 14.82 -34.49
CA TRP A 531 -10.09 13.68 -35.34
C TRP A 531 -11.37 12.90 -35.66
N SER A 532 -11.69 12.75 -36.94
CA SER A 532 -12.81 11.89 -37.35
C SER A 532 -12.45 10.40 -37.25
N ALA A 533 -13.46 9.53 -37.14
CA ALA A 533 -13.25 8.08 -37.12
C ALA A 533 -12.56 7.58 -38.42
N LEU A 534 -12.83 8.23 -39.55
CA LEU A 534 -12.22 7.90 -40.84
C LEU A 534 -10.74 8.30 -40.88
N GLU A 535 -10.40 9.50 -40.40
CA GLU A 535 -9.01 9.98 -40.29
C GLU A 535 -8.18 9.09 -39.35
N GLN A 536 -8.78 8.68 -38.22
CA GLN A 536 -8.15 7.75 -37.29
C GLN A 536 -7.88 6.39 -37.93
N LYS A 537 -8.85 5.85 -38.69
CA LYS A 537 -8.68 4.58 -39.42
C LYS A 537 -7.56 4.66 -40.46
N ARG A 538 -7.48 5.77 -41.21
CA ARG A 538 -6.41 5.97 -42.20
C ARG A 538 -5.03 6.16 -41.57
N LEU A 539 -4.96 6.78 -40.39
CA LEU A 539 -3.72 6.88 -39.62
C LEU A 539 -3.23 5.48 -39.20
N GLU A 540 -4.13 4.62 -38.73
CA GLU A 540 -3.82 3.24 -38.34
C GLU A 540 -3.39 2.37 -39.53
N GLU A 541 -4.07 2.51 -40.67
CA GLU A 541 -3.70 1.85 -41.93
C GLU A 541 -2.30 2.30 -42.40
N GLY A 542 -2.02 3.61 -42.38
CA GLY A 542 -0.70 4.15 -42.72
C GLY A 542 0.41 3.69 -41.76
N LEU A 543 0.12 3.62 -40.45
CA LEU A 543 1.07 3.11 -39.45
C LEU A 543 1.39 1.62 -39.64
N LYS A 544 0.45 0.83 -40.18
CA LYS A 544 0.61 -0.59 -40.52
C LYS A 544 1.36 -0.79 -41.83
N MET A 545 1.11 0.05 -42.83
CA MET A 545 1.75 -0.03 -44.15
C MET A 545 3.21 0.45 -44.14
N TYR A 546 3.53 1.49 -43.36
CA TYR A 546 4.87 2.06 -43.29
C TYR A 546 5.45 1.84 -41.89
N THR A 547 6.54 1.07 -41.79
CA THR A 547 7.20 0.72 -40.52
C THR A 547 8.24 1.78 -40.10
N SER A 548 8.78 1.67 -38.88
CA SER A 548 9.78 2.61 -38.34
C SER A 548 11.11 2.64 -39.10
N SER A 549 11.35 1.69 -39.99
CA SER A 549 12.58 1.61 -40.79
C SER A 549 12.58 2.54 -42.01
N ASP A 550 11.43 3.13 -42.39
CA ASP A 550 11.31 4.06 -43.51
C ASP A 550 11.52 5.52 -43.04
N PRO A 551 12.57 6.22 -43.50
CA PRO A 551 12.85 7.62 -43.12
C PRO A 551 11.73 8.60 -43.51
N ALA A 552 10.97 8.31 -44.57
CA ALA A 552 9.88 9.14 -45.09
C ALA A 552 8.50 8.68 -44.61
N ARG A 553 8.44 7.77 -43.63
CA ARG A 553 7.20 7.17 -43.10
C ARG A 553 6.10 8.21 -42.85
N TRP A 554 6.41 9.26 -42.11
CA TRP A 554 5.42 10.25 -41.67
C TRP A 554 4.86 11.10 -42.80
N ASP A 555 5.64 11.31 -43.86
CA ASP A 555 5.19 12.03 -45.06
C ASP A 555 4.20 11.18 -45.85
N LYS A 556 4.48 9.86 -45.97
CA LYS A 556 3.57 8.90 -46.60
C LYS A 556 2.29 8.67 -45.80
N ILE A 557 2.37 8.65 -44.46
CA ILE A 557 1.20 8.54 -43.58
C ILE A 557 0.33 9.80 -43.68
N ALA A 558 0.94 10.98 -43.69
CA ALA A 558 0.19 12.24 -43.85
C ALA A 558 -0.50 12.32 -45.22
N ALA A 559 0.10 11.77 -46.28
CA ALA A 559 -0.53 11.69 -47.59
C ALA A 559 -1.78 10.78 -47.62
N LEU A 560 -1.88 9.79 -46.73
CA LEU A 560 -3.07 8.92 -46.60
C LEU A 560 -4.19 9.57 -45.77
N VAL A 561 -3.83 10.37 -44.77
CA VAL A 561 -4.79 11.06 -43.89
C VAL A 561 -5.12 12.43 -44.47
N GLU A 562 -6.12 12.47 -45.34
CA GLU A 562 -6.62 13.71 -45.96
C GLU A 562 -6.89 14.79 -44.90
N ASN A 563 -6.43 16.03 -45.16
CA ASN A 563 -6.54 17.21 -44.28
C ASN A 563 -5.75 17.18 -42.95
N LYS A 564 -4.80 16.26 -42.75
CA LYS A 564 -3.89 16.28 -41.59
C LYS A 564 -2.43 16.36 -42.02
N THR A 565 -1.65 17.18 -41.32
CA THR A 565 -0.22 17.32 -41.64
C THR A 565 0.61 16.19 -41.00
N LYS A 566 1.86 16.04 -41.47
CA LYS A 566 2.90 15.21 -40.82
C LYS A 566 2.96 15.47 -39.31
N LYS A 567 2.88 16.74 -38.91
CA LYS A 567 2.96 17.18 -37.50
C LYS A 567 1.75 16.72 -36.69
N ASP A 568 0.57 16.66 -37.29
CA ASP A 568 -0.66 16.23 -36.61
C ASP A 568 -0.70 14.72 -36.44
N CYS A 569 -0.29 13.97 -37.47
CA CYS A 569 -0.15 12.51 -37.40
C CYS A 569 0.85 12.08 -36.30
N MET A 570 2.01 12.76 -36.21
CA MET A 570 3.00 12.50 -35.16
C MET A 570 2.48 12.84 -33.76
N ARG A 571 1.74 13.95 -33.61
CA ARG A 571 1.15 14.37 -32.32
C ARG A 571 0.09 13.38 -31.85
N ARG A 572 -0.78 12.94 -32.76
CA ARG A 572 -1.81 11.92 -32.48
C ARG A 572 -1.20 10.57 -32.13
N TYR A 573 -0.15 10.16 -32.84
CA TYR A 573 0.61 8.95 -32.51
C TYR A 573 1.23 9.01 -31.11
N LYS A 574 1.88 10.12 -30.73
CA LYS A 574 2.40 10.31 -29.36
C LYS A 574 1.31 10.15 -28.30
N LYS A 575 0.13 10.75 -28.52
CA LYS A 575 -1.03 10.64 -27.62
C LYS A 575 -1.55 9.19 -27.52
N LEU A 576 -1.57 8.44 -28.63
CA LEU A 576 -1.95 7.02 -28.64
C LEU A 576 -0.94 6.15 -27.88
N VAL A 577 0.37 6.39 -28.08
CA VAL A 577 1.44 5.69 -27.34
C VAL A 577 1.33 5.94 -25.85
N GLU A 578 1.05 7.17 -25.43
CA GLU A 578 0.85 7.54 -24.03
C GLU A 578 -0.40 6.89 -23.43
N MET A 579 -1.52 6.85 -24.17
CA MET A 579 -2.73 6.12 -23.76
C MET A 579 -2.49 4.61 -23.63
N VAL A 580 -1.71 4.00 -24.53
CA VAL A 580 -1.34 2.58 -24.44
C VAL A 580 -0.40 2.32 -23.27
N LYS A 581 0.57 3.19 -23.01
CA LYS A 581 1.45 3.09 -21.83
C LYS A 581 0.67 3.24 -20.52
N SER A 582 -0.26 4.19 -20.46
CA SER A 582 -1.15 4.40 -19.31
C SER A 582 -2.10 3.21 -19.09
N LYS A 583 -2.63 2.61 -20.17
CA LYS A 583 -3.43 1.37 -20.08
C LYS A 583 -2.60 0.16 -19.67
N LYS A 584 -1.35 0.03 -20.13
CA LYS A 584 -0.42 -1.03 -19.72
C LYS A 584 0.01 -0.89 -18.25
N ALA A 585 0.20 0.34 -17.77
CA ALA A 585 0.47 0.61 -16.36
C ALA A 585 -0.73 0.33 -15.45
N SER A 586 -1.95 0.34 -16.00
CA SER A 586 -3.21 0.11 -15.26
C SER A 586 -3.77 -1.31 -15.42
N GLY A 587 -3.06 -2.24 -16.07
CA GLY A 587 -3.58 -3.57 -16.40
C GLY A 587 -2.51 -4.66 -16.50
N TYR A 588 -2.28 -5.36 -15.40
CA TYR A 588 -2.01 -6.82 -15.37
C TYR A 588 -3.41 -7.48 -15.31
N ILE A 589 -3.85 -8.46 -16.11
CA ILE A 589 -3.23 -9.61 -16.78
C ILE A 589 -4.00 -9.90 -18.09
N LEU A 590 -3.29 -10.21 -19.18
CA LEU A 590 -3.65 -11.26 -20.14
C LEU A 590 -2.48 -11.48 -21.12
N PHE A 591 -1.65 -12.46 -20.78
CA PHE A 591 -0.64 -13.02 -21.67
C PHE A 591 -1.32 -13.97 -22.66
N SER A 592 -1.32 -13.64 -23.95
CA SER A 592 -1.46 -14.63 -25.01
C SER A 592 -0.87 -14.10 -26.33
N LEU A 593 0.13 -14.85 -26.80
CA LEU A 593 0.67 -15.00 -28.17
C LEU A 593 1.86 -14.15 -28.66
N MET A 594 2.87 -14.92 -29.11
CA MET A 594 3.96 -14.70 -30.09
C MET A 594 5.38 -14.31 -29.61
N SER A 595 6.17 -15.36 -29.36
CA SER A 595 7.36 -15.83 -30.12
C SER A 595 8.22 -14.86 -30.96
N LEU A 596 9.54 -15.10 -30.89
CA LEU A 596 10.67 -14.79 -31.79
C LEU A 596 11.44 -13.45 -31.66
N ASP A 597 12.55 -13.55 -30.93
CA ASP A 597 13.95 -13.52 -31.43
C ASP A 597 14.78 -12.20 -31.50
N GLN A 598 16.04 -12.40 -31.06
CA GLN A 598 17.32 -11.76 -31.40
C GLN A 598 17.87 -10.47 -30.75
N ARG A 599 19.04 -10.70 -30.11
CA ARG A 599 20.38 -10.04 -30.25
C ARG A 599 20.82 -8.93 -29.27
N SER A 600 21.68 -9.36 -28.33
CA SER A 600 23.09 -8.98 -28.14
C SER A 600 23.57 -7.58 -28.59
N VAL A 601 24.08 -6.79 -27.65
CA VAL A 601 25.30 -5.97 -27.84
C VAL A 601 26.12 -5.97 -26.53
N ARG A 602 27.34 -6.50 -26.59
CA ARG A 602 28.42 -6.27 -25.61
C ARG A 602 29.19 -5.01 -26.00
N PHE A 603 29.62 -4.22 -25.03
CA PHE A 603 30.83 -3.41 -25.13
C PHE A 603 31.68 -3.56 -23.88
N SER A 604 32.99 -3.45 -24.10
CA SER A 604 34.10 -3.98 -23.32
C SER A 604 34.90 -2.84 -22.68
N ALA A 605 35.28 -2.99 -21.41
CA ALA A 605 36.53 -2.48 -20.86
C ALA A 605 36.94 -3.32 -19.62
N LYS A 606 38.22 -3.71 -19.53
CA LYS A 606 38.90 -4.49 -18.46
C LYS A 606 39.89 -3.57 -17.69
N PRO A 607 40.56 -4.02 -16.59
CA PRO A 607 40.07 -4.26 -15.22
C PRO A 607 40.95 -3.49 -14.18
N PRO A 608 40.75 -3.68 -12.86
CA PRO A 608 41.83 -4.36 -12.14
C PRO A 608 41.39 -5.33 -11.02
N LEU A 609 42.27 -6.31 -10.80
CA LEU A 609 42.44 -7.24 -9.67
C LEU A 609 41.33 -8.28 -9.41
N THR A 610 41.62 -9.49 -9.90
CA THR A 610 40.82 -10.71 -9.85
C THR A 610 40.99 -11.48 -8.54
N TYR A 611 39.88 -11.76 -7.84
CA TYR A 611 39.65 -13.03 -7.15
C TYR A 611 38.75 -13.90 -8.05
N PRO A 612 38.80 -15.25 -7.97
CA PRO A 612 38.09 -16.13 -8.89
C PRO A 612 36.56 -15.97 -8.75
N PRO A 613 35.79 -16.09 -9.84
CA PRO A 613 34.34 -15.96 -9.78
C PRO A 613 33.74 -17.17 -9.05
N LEU A 614 32.91 -16.90 -8.04
CA LEU A 614 31.98 -17.87 -7.48
C LEU A 614 30.78 -17.98 -8.43
N ASP A 615 30.43 -19.21 -8.83
CA ASP A 615 29.33 -19.54 -9.73
C ASP A 615 28.00 -18.86 -9.32
N GLU A 616 27.47 -17.99 -10.19
CA GLU A 616 26.22 -17.24 -9.98
C GLU A 616 24.95 -18.11 -9.97
N ASP A 617 25.03 -19.37 -10.41
CA ASP A 617 23.84 -20.24 -10.51
C ASP A 617 23.39 -20.86 -9.16
N ARG A 618 24.21 -20.81 -8.10
CA ARG A 618 23.82 -21.35 -6.77
C ARG A 618 23.04 -20.37 -5.88
N ASN A 619 23.09 -19.07 -6.16
CA ASN A 619 22.44 -18.06 -5.31
C ASN A 619 20.95 -17.88 -5.58
N VAL A 620 20.45 -18.29 -6.75
CA VAL A 620 19.03 -18.15 -7.11
C VAL A 620 18.16 -19.20 -6.41
N ASP A 621 18.69 -20.40 -6.18
CA ASP A 621 17.98 -21.47 -5.48
C ASP A 621 17.98 -21.26 -3.95
N PHE A 622 19.01 -20.62 -3.40
CA PHE A 622 19.09 -20.33 -1.96
C PHE A 622 18.09 -19.22 -1.53
N LEU A 623 17.88 -18.21 -2.37
CA LEU A 623 16.90 -17.14 -2.13
C LEU A 623 15.45 -17.63 -2.34
N ARG A 624 15.23 -18.62 -3.22
CA ARG A 624 13.89 -19.18 -3.47
C ARG A 624 13.47 -20.21 -2.40
N ALA A 625 14.42 -20.89 -1.78
CA ALA A 625 14.18 -21.73 -0.60
C ALA A 625 13.84 -20.90 0.66
N PHE A 626 14.24 -19.63 0.68
CA PHE A 626 14.04 -18.69 1.78
C PHE A 626 12.59 -18.24 1.95
N ASP A 627 11.83 -18.17 0.84
CA ASP A 627 10.42 -17.77 0.81
C ASP A 627 9.45 -18.89 1.24
N GLN A 628 9.94 -20.12 1.46
CA GLN A 628 9.12 -21.32 1.66
C GLN A 628 9.25 -21.97 3.05
N LEU A 629 10.03 -21.38 3.96
CA LEU A 629 10.16 -21.88 5.34
C LEU A 629 9.10 -21.24 6.24
N PRO A 630 8.38 -22.03 7.07
CA PRO A 630 7.40 -21.47 8.00
C PRO A 630 8.10 -20.56 9.00
N LEU A 631 7.52 -19.38 9.22
CA LEU A 631 7.95 -18.45 10.26
C LEU A 631 8.05 -19.20 11.60
N PRO A 632 9.20 -19.20 12.29
CA PRO A 632 9.26 -19.73 13.64
C PRO A 632 8.33 -18.88 14.50
N GLN A 633 7.34 -19.51 15.13
CA GLN A 633 6.54 -18.83 16.15
C GLN A 633 7.48 -18.45 17.28
N ILE A 634 7.78 -17.17 17.38
CA ILE A 634 8.63 -16.59 18.43
C ILE A 634 7.89 -16.83 19.74
N GLN A 635 8.35 -17.81 20.52
CA GLN A 635 8.02 -17.86 21.94
C GLN A 635 8.80 -16.72 22.59
N ASN A 636 8.06 -15.82 23.24
CA ASN A 636 8.59 -14.66 23.97
C ASN A 636 9.42 -15.11 25.19
N ASP A 637 10.65 -15.59 24.93
CA ASP A 637 11.71 -15.70 25.92
C ASP A 637 12.75 -14.61 25.61
N ASP A 638 12.82 -13.57 26.44
CA ASP A 638 13.67 -12.38 26.25
C ASP A 638 15.16 -12.69 26.02
N ALA A 639 15.64 -13.83 26.51
CA ALA A 639 17.03 -14.29 26.31
C ALA A 639 17.30 -14.77 24.87
N TYR A 640 16.33 -15.44 24.24
CA TYR A 640 16.46 -15.98 22.87
C TYR A 640 16.40 -14.87 21.82
N VAL A 641 15.57 -13.85 22.06
CA VAL A 641 15.46 -12.65 21.22
C VAL A 641 16.76 -11.84 21.24
N ALA A 642 17.38 -11.65 22.42
CA ALA A 642 18.66 -10.94 22.54
C ALA A 642 19.80 -11.64 21.78
N ASP A 643 19.83 -12.97 21.80
CA ASP A 643 20.85 -13.76 21.14
C ASP A 643 20.69 -13.79 19.60
N ILE A 644 19.44 -13.83 19.11
CA ILE A 644 19.15 -13.69 17.67
C ILE A 644 19.55 -12.30 17.17
N LEU A 645 19.14 -11.24 17.88
CA LEU A 645 19.50 -9.87 17.51
C LEU A 645 21.02 -9.66 17.49
N THR A 646 21.74 -10.28 18.43
CA THR A 646 23.20 -10.24 18.46
C THR A 646 23.82 -10.98 17.27
N ALA A 647 23.32 -12.18 16.93
CA ALA A 647 23.80 -12.96 15.79
C ALA A 647 23.50 -12.28 14.45
N SER A 648 22.31 -11.70 14.28
CA SER A 648 21.94 -10.93 13.08
C SER A 648 22.78 -9.65 12.92
N SER A 649 23.11 -9.00 14.03
CA SER A 649 23.96 -7.80 14.04
C SER A 649 25.43 -8.12 13.72
N VAL A 650 25.94 -9.29 14.15
CA VAL A 650 27.26 -9.80 13.71
C VAL A 650 27.24 -10.17 12.23
N GLY A 651 26.16 -10.77 11.73
CA GLY A 651 26.00 -11.08 10.30
C GLY A 651 25.98 -9.83 9.40
N ALA A 652 25.43 -8.72 9.89
CA ALA A 652 25.39 -7.45 9.16
C ALA A 652 26.80 -6.89 8.88
N VAL A 653 27.74 -7.04 9.82
CA VAL A 653 29.15 -6.65 9.65
C VAL A 653 29.78 -7.37 8.44
N ASP A 654 29.63 -8.69 8.38
CA ASP A 654 30.21 -9.54 7.32
C ASP A 654 29.57 -9.26 5.94
N VAL A 655 28.25 -9.06 5.91
CA VAL A 655 27.47 -8.80 4.69
C VAL A 655 27.80 -7.44 4.08
N VAL A 656 27.96 -6.40 4.92
CA VAL A 656 28.36 -5.06 4.49
C VAL A 656 29.78 -5.06 3.94
N GLN A 657 30.70 -5.81 4.55
CA GLN A 657 32.06 -5.98 4.04
C GLN A 657 32.09 -6.66 2.66
N CYS A 658 31.14 -7.55 2.38
CA CYS A 658 31.00 -8.26 1.10
C CYS A 658 30.17 -7.50 0.03
N SER A 659 29.72 -6.27 0.30
CA SER A 659 28.92 -5.44 -0.62
C SER A 659 27.57 -6.07 -1.06
N GLN A 660 26.93 -6.85 -0.19
CA GLN A 660 25.67 -7.52 -0.51
C GLN A 660 24.45 -6.71 -0.03
N LEU A 661 23.94 -5.81 -0.87
CA LEU A 661 22.83 -4.90 -0.54
C LEU A 661 21.56 -5.64 -0.07
N ASN A 662 21.08 -6.61 -0.85
CA ASN A 662 19.82 -7.30 -0.54
C ASN A 662 19.88 -8.11 0.77
N ALA A 663 21.05 -8.67 1.10
CA ALA A 663 21.24 -9.38 2.36
C ALA A 663 21.34 -8.41 3.54
N ALA A 664 21.91 -7.22 3.34
CA ALA A 664 21.93 -6.17 4.35
C ALA A 664 20.53 -5.62 4.64
N GLU A 665 19.72 -5.38 3.60
CA GLU A 665 18.31 -4.97 3.72
C GLU A 665 17.51 -6.01 4.52
N LEU A 666 17.64 -7.29 4.16
CA LEU A 666 16.96 -8.37 4.85
C LEU A 666 17.35 -8.43 6.34
N LEU A 667 18.65 -8.43 6.67
CA LEU A 667 19.09 -8.47 8.07
C LEU A 667 18.59 -7.27 8.89
N LEU A 668 18.51 -6.08 8.29
CA LEU A 668 17.95 -4.88 8.93
C LEU A 668 16.43 -4.97 9.11
N GLU A 669 15.71 -5.62 8.19
CA GLU A 669 14.28 -5.92 8.36
C GLU A 669 14.02 -6.89 9.52
N TYR A 670 14.93 -7.82 9.77
CA TYR A 670 14.90 -8.74 10.92
C TYR A 670 15.51 -8.15 12.21
N GLY A 671 15.78 -6.84 12.25
CA GLY A 671 16.17 -6.13 13.48
C GLY A 671 17.66 -6.12 13.80
N ALA A 672 18.54 -6.42 12.84
CA ALA A 672 19.98 -6.23 13.03
C ALA A 672 20.29 -4.76 13.39
N ASP A 673 21.11 -4.52 14.41
CA ASP A 673 21.54 -3.18 14.81
C ASP A 673 22.67 -2.70 13.86
N PRO A 674 22.44 -1.64 13.04
CA PRO A 674 23.47 -1.11 12.16
C PRO A 674 24.66 -0.50 12.91
N ASN A 675 24.54 -0.33 14.22
CA ASN A 675 25.54 0.24 15.11
C ASN A 675 26.24 -0.78 16.01
N PHE A 676 26.06 -2.07 15.76
CA PHE A 676 26.69 -3.13 16.52
C PHE A 676 28.18 -3.25 16.15
N PRO A 677 29.12 -3.03 17.10
CA PRO A 677 30.54 -3.00 16.78
C PRO A 677 31.16 -4.41 16.71
N ASP A 678 32.09 -4.60 15.77
CA ASP A 678 33.00 -5.74 15.75
C ASP A 678 34.11 -5.62 16.83
N LEU A 679 35.03 -6.59 16.86
CA LEU A 679 36.16 -6.60 17.81
C LEU A 679 37.10 -5.38 17.71
N LYS A 680 37.05 -4.63 16.60
CA LYS A 680 37.82 -3.40 16.35
C LYS A 680 37.00 -2.14 16.61
N GLY A 681 35.75 -2.25 17.04
CA GLY A 681 34.83 -1.12 17.19
C GLY A 681 34.21 -0.66 15.87
N MET A 682 34.36 -1.43 14.78
CA MET A 682 33.77 -1.12 13.48
C MET A 682 32.31 -1.56 13.46
N THR A 683 31.39 -0.62 13.28
CA THR A 683 29.97 -0.94 13.06
C THR A 683 29.70 -1.19 11.58
N PRO A 684 28.60 -1.89 11.21
CA PRO A 684 28.14 -1.98 9.83
C PRO A 684 28.14 -0.62 9.11
N THR A 685 27.67 0.45 9.78
CA THR A 685 27.70 1.81 9.24
C THR A 685 29.14 2.33 9.00
N LEU A 686 30.08 2.10 9.92
CA LEU A 686 31.49 2.50 9.72
C LEU A 686 32.19 1.70 8.61
N ILE A 687 31.83 0.42 8.45
CA ILE A 687 32.36 -0.43 7.37
C ILE A 687 31.86 0.05 6.02
N ALA A 688 30.57 0.40 5.90
CA ALA A 688 30.02 0.98 4.67
C ALA A 688 30.72 2.30 4.31
N CYS A 689 31.04 3.14 5.31
CA CYS A 689 31.79 4.39 5.13
C CYS A 689 33.24 4.16 4.65
N GLY A 690 33.96 3.22 5.27
CA GLY A 690 35.35 2.90 4.93
C GLY A 690 35.54 2.06 3.66
N ALA A 691 34.50 1.34 3.22
CA ALA A 691 34.51 0.55 1.98
C ALA A 691 33.95 1.31 0.77
N GLY A 692 33.31 2.47 0.97
CA GLY A 692 32.73 3.27 -0.11
C GLY A 692 31.38 2.75 -0.63
N HIS A 693 30.63 1.98 0.17
CA HIS A 693 29.37 1.34 -0.25
C HIS A 693 28.17 2.30 -0.17
N GLU A 694 28.01 3.16 -1.19
CA GLU A 694 27.00 4.25 -1.25
C GLU A 694 25.56 3.79 -0.99
N LEU A 695 25.11 2.72 -1.65
CA LEU A 695 23.73 2.23 -1.52
C LEU A 695 23.47 1.57 -0.16
N ILE A 696 24.43 0.79 0.33
CA ILE A 696 24.33 0.09 1.62
C ILE A 696 24.34 1.12 2.76
N LEU A 697 25.18 2.15 2.66
CA LEU A 697 25.16 3.26 3.61
C LEU A 697 23.80 3.96 3.63
N GLY A 698 23.18 4.18 2.46
CA GLY A 698 21.83 4.75 2.38
C GLY A 698 20.78 3.96 3.16
N VAL A 699 20.81 2.63 3.04
CA VAL A 699 19.89 1.73 3.78
C VAL A 699 20.20 1.73 5.28
N LEU A 700 21.49 1.68 5.66
CA LEU A 700 21.90 1.70 7.08
C LEU A 700 21.49 3.03 7.76
N LEU A 701 21.67 4.16 7.08
CA LEU A 701 21.28 5.48 7.58
C LEU A 701 19.76 5.64 7.72
N GLN A 702 18.96 4.95 6.89
CA GLN A 702 17.50 4.91 7.01
C GLN A 702 17.01 4.08 8.21
N LYS A 703 17.85 3.18 8.72
CA LYS A 703 17.55 2.27 9.84
C LYS A 703 18.31 2.65 11.13
N ASP A 704 18.54 3.95 11.33
CA ASP A 704 19.23 4.52 12.51
C ASP A 704 20.72 4.18 12.65
N GLY A 705 21.41 3.84 11.55
CA GLY A 705 22.86 3.74 11.52
C GLY A 705 23.53 5.10 11.78
N ASP A 706 24.43 5.15 12.76
CA ASP A 706 25.14 6.35 13.20
C ASP A 706 26.57 6.36 12.62
N PRO A 707 26.86 7.24 11.63
CA PRO A 707 28.18 7.40 11.06
C PRO A 707 29.14 8.16 11.99
N PHE A 708 28.69 8.68 13.13
CA PHE A 708 29.52 9.42 14.08
C PHE A 708 30.02 8.58 15.25
N LYS A 709 29.59 7.32 15.38
CA LYS A 709 30.24 6.36 16.28
C LYS A 709 31.71 6.23 15.91
N VAL A 710 32.55 6.05 16.93
CA VAL A 710 33.99 5.91 16.76
C VAL A 710 34.41 4.46 17.00
N ASN A 711 35.33 3.97 16.15
CA ASN A 711 35.98 2.69 16.37
C ASN A 711 37.05 2.77 17.48
N ASN A 712 37.72 1.65 17.77
CA ASN A 712 38.78 1.60 18.80
C ASN A 712 39.99 2.50 18.48
N ALA A 713 40.17 2.91 17.20
CA ALA A 713 41.18 3.84 16.74
C ALA A 713 40.72 5.32 16.78
N ARG A 714 39.51 5.60 17.29
CA ARG A 714 38.86 6.92 17.32
C ARG A 714 38.49 7.50 15.95
N GLU A 715 38.34 6.63 14.95
CA GLU A 715 37.90 7.00 13.61
C GLU A 715 36.37 6.85 13.53
N ASN A 716 35.69 7.87 13.00
CA ASN A 716 34.27 7.85 12.65
C ASN A 716 34.07 7.72 11.13
N GLY A 717 32.81 7.66 10.70
CA GLY A 717 32.43 7.51 9.30
C GLY A 717 32.97 8.62 8.39
N LEU A 718 33.09 9.86 8.89
CA LEU A 718 33.70 10.96 8.12
C LEU A 718 35.20 10.75 7.92
N THR A 719 35.92 10.32 8.96
CA THR A 719 37.36 10.05 8.86
C THR A 719 37.65 8.83 7.97
N LEU A 720 36.81 7.79 8.03
CA LEU A 720 36.95 6.59 7.21
C LEU A 720 36.54 6.84 5.75
N ALA A 721 35.63 7.78 5.51
CA ALA A 721 35.19 8.19 4.19
C ALA A 721 36.09 9.26 3.54
N ALA A 722 37.29 9.52 4.06
CA ALA A 722 38.22 10.56 3.57
C ALA A 722 38.43 10.48 2.04
N ASP A 723 38.54 9.25 1.51
CA ASP A 723 38.78 8.97 0.10
C ASP A 723 37.49 8.82 -0.74
N TYR A 724 36.30 8.94 -0.12
CA TYR A 724 34.99 8.71 -0.74
C TYR A 724 34.08 9.95 -0.66
N PRO A 725 34.17 10.91 -1.60
CA PRO A 725 33.46 12.19 -1.51
C PRO A 725 31.93 12.07 -1.55
N LYS A 726 31.39 11.02 -2.17
CA LYS A 726 29.95 10.76 -2.18
C LYS A 726 29.42 10.27 -0.83
N ILE A 727 30.24 9.50 -0.11
CA ILE A 727 29.92 9.01 1.22
C ILE A 727 29.93 10.16 2.22
N GLN A 728 30.94 11.04 2.14
CA GLN A 728 30.97 12.28 2.94
C GLN A 728 29.72 13.13 2.71
N LYS A 729 29.33 13.31 1.45
CA LYS A 729 28.11 14.04 1.09
C LYS A 729 26.85 13.39 1.68
N ALA A 730 26.73 12.06 1.63
CA ALA A 730 25.60 11.34 2.21
C ALA A 730 25.53 11.49 3.75
N ILE A 731 26.68 11.46 4.43
CA ILE A 731 26.77 11.68 5.88
C ILE A 731 26.38 13.13 6.24
N ASP A 732 26.83 14.12 5.47
CA ASP A 732 26.47 15.53 5.68
C ASP A 732 24.98 15.78 5.44
N GLU A 733 24.41 15.20 4.37
CA GLU A 733 22.97 15.26 4.08
C GLU A 733 22.15 14.62 5.21
N TRP A 734 22.56 13.45 5.69
CA TRP A 734 21.92 12.79 6.83
C TRP A 734 22.02 13.59 8.13
N LYS A 735 23.18 14.20 8.40
CA LYS A 735 23.38 15.07 9.56
C LYS A 735 22.46 16.29 9.51
N THR A 736 22.30 16.91 8.33
CA THR A 736 21.36 18.01 8.16
C THR A 736 19.91 17.57 8.38
N ALA A 737 19.54 16.38 7.89
CA ALA A 737 18.21 15.81 8.07
C ALA A 737 17.89 15.42 9.52
N GLN A 738 18.87 14.93 10.29
CA GLN A 738 18.69 14.66 11.72
C GLN A 738 18.56 15.95 12.53
N ASN A 739 19.28 17.02 12.17
CA ASN A 739 19.20 18.30 12.86
C ASN A 739 17.84 19.01 12.65
N ASP A 740 17.12 18.66 11.58
CA ASP A 740 15.74 19.09 11.34
C ASP A 740 14.70 18.27 12.14
N ASN A 741 15.07 17.07 12.62
CA ASN A 741 14.22 16.16 13.41
C ASN A 741 14.57 16.12 14.92
N ALA A 742 15.72 16.66 15.34
CA ALA A 742 16.18 16.62 16.72
C ALA A 742 15.53 17.72 17.56
N GLU A 743 14.58 17.32 18.40
CA GLU A 743 13.91 18.09 19.46
C GLU A 743 12.96 19.21 19.02
N ILE A 744 11.72 18.82 18.70
CA ILE A 744 10.57 19.75 18.70
C ILE A 744 10.29 20.18 20.16
N THR A 745 11.01 21.21 20.61
CA THR A 745 10.90 21.82 21.95
C THR A 745 9.95 23.02 21.99
N SER A 746 9.48 23.47 20.83
CA SER A 746 8.52 24.58 20.72
C SER A 746 7.53 24.37 19.57
N VAL A 747 6.39 25.08 19.63
CA VAL A 747 5.41 25.12 18.53
C VAL A 747 6.05 25.72 17.26
N SER A 748 7.01 26.63 17.41
CA SER A 748 7.78 27.20 16.29
C SER A 748 8.61 26.13 15.56
N ALA A 749 9.32 25.27 16.31
CA ALA A 749 10.07 24.16 15.75
C ALA A 749 9.15 23.16 15.03
N LEU A 750 7.98 22.85 15.62
CA LEU A 750 6.99 21.96 15.00
C LEU A 750 6.46 22.51 13.67
N LEU A 751 6.12 23.80 13.63
CA LEU A 751 5.59 24.44 12.43
C LEU A 751 6.63 24.52 11.31
N ARG A 752 7.91 24.64 11.64
CA ARG A 752 9.02 24.58 10.67
C ARG A 752 9.10 23.23 9.98
N VAL A 753 9.10 22.14 10.75
CA VAL A 753 9.10 20.76 10.23
C VAL A 753 7.89 20.50 9.33
N LEU A 754 6.71 21.00 9.72
CA LEU A 754 5.47 20.86 8.94
C LEU A 754 5.36 21.80 7.74
N LYS A 755 6.34 22.69 7.52
CA LYS A 755 6.31 23.75 6.48
C LYS A 755 5.11 24.69 6.63
N LEU A 756 4.77 25.04 7.88
CA LEU A 756 3.63 25.87 8.30
C LEU A 756 4.05 27.12 9.08
N GLU A 757 5.29 27.59 8.91
CA GLU A 757 5.90 28.74 9.61
C GLU A 757 5.05 30.01 9.53
N LYS A 758 4.33 30.23 8.43
CA LYS A 758 3.44 31.38 8.22
C LYS A 758 2.31 31.51 9.26
N TYR A 759 2.05 30.46 10.05
CA TYR A 759 1.05 30.47 11.12
C TYR A 759 1.66 30.72 12.50
N GLN A 760 2.99 30.88 12.61
CA GLN A 760 3.70 31.05 13.87
C GLN A 760 3.16 32.23 14.69
N ASP A 761 2.96 33.39 14.05
CA ASP A 761 2.43 34.60 14.71
C ASP A 761 1.07 34.36 15.38
N ILE A 762 0.23 33.49 14.79
CA ILE A 762 -1.09 33.14 15.35
C ILE A 762 -0.92 32.40 16.67
N PHE A 763 -0.01 31.43 16.74
CA PHE A 763 0.21 30.66 17.97
C PHE A 763 0.94 31.48 19.04
N GLU A 764 1.84 32.39 18.64
CA GLU A 764 2.53 33.29 19.56
C GLU A 764 1.60 34.35 20.17
N GLN A 765 0.77 35.01 19.35
CA GLN A 765 -0.21 36.01 19.83
C GLN A 765 -1.27 35.41 20.75
N ASN A 766 -1.62 34.14 20.56
CA ASN A 766 -2.56 33.41 21.41
C ASN A 766 -1.88 32.64 22.56
N HIS A 767 -0.56 32.83 22.76
CA HIS A 767 0.25 32.21 23.82
C HIS A 767 0.11 30.67 23.89
N ILE A 768 0.05 30.01 22.74
CA ILE A 768 -0.11 28.57 22.63
C ILE A 768 1.27 27.89 22.67
N ASN A 769 1.58 27.24 23.78
CA ASN A 769 2.75 26.36 23.91
C ASN A 769 2.43 24.92 23.46
N LEU A 770 3.44 24.04 23.38
CA LEU A 770 3.27 22.66 22.91
C LEU A 770 2.20 21.89 23.71
N ARG A 771 2.15 22.10 25.03
CA ARG A 771 1.17 21.44 25.91
C ARG A 771 -0.26 21.87 25.59
N THR A 772 -0.47 23.15 25.27
CA THR A 772 -1.77 23.68 24.85
C THR A 772 -2.09 23.26 23.41
N PHE A 773 -1.09 23.24 22.53
CA PHE A 773 -1.23 22.83 21.13
C PHE A 773 -1.82 21.41 20.99
N PHE A 774 -1.30 20.43 21.73
CA PHE A 774 -1.80 19.05 21.69
C PHE A 774 -3.20 18.85 22.28
N ARG A 775 -3.79 19.90 22.87
CA ARG A 775 -5.17 19.91 23.38
C ARG A 775 -6.16 20.54 22.41
N LEU A 776 -5.70 21.18 21.33
CA LEU A 776 -6.57 21.83 20.36
C LEU A 776 -7.34 20.81 19.51
N THR A 777 -8.54 21.19 19.11
CA THR A 777 -9.38 20.46 18.15
C THR A 777 -9.39 21.17 16.78
N ASP A 778 -9.91 20.53 15.73
CA ASP A 778 -10.09 21.18 14.41
C ASP A 778 -10.93 22.47 14.52
N SER A 779 -11.94 22.48 15.41
CA SER A 779 -12.76 23.66 15.68
C SER A 779 -11.96 24.80 16.32
N ASP A 780 -11.02 24.48 17.20
CA ASP A 780 -10.19 25.48 17.88
C ASP A 780 -9.16 26.09 16.91
N LEU A 781 -8.55 25.25 16.06
CA LEU A 781 -7.64 25.72 15.00
C LEU A 781 -8.36 26.62 13.98
N TYR A 782 -9.63 26.33 13.68
CA TYR A 782 -10.47 27.19 12.85
C TYR A 782 -10.74 28.55 13.52
N LYS A 783 -11.07 28.56 14.81
CA LYS A 783 -11.31 29.80 15.60
C LYS A 783 -10.05 30.64 15.78
N LEU A 784 -8.87 30.02 15.84
CA LEU A 784 -7.58 30.70 15.91
C LEU A 784 -7.20 31.40 14.59
N GLY A 785 -7.94 31.17 13.49
CA GLY A 785 -7.71 31.85 12.21
C GLY A 785 -7.02 31.00 11.15
N ILE A 786 -6.80 29.70 11.40
CA ILE A 786 -6.29 28.76 10.39
C ILE A 786 -7.47 28.25 9.55
N ILE A 787 -7.93 29.05 8.60
CA ILE A 787 -9.11 28.80 7.75
C ILE A 787 -8.88 27.76 6.63
N PRO A 788 -7.67 27.58 6.06
CA PRO A 788 -7.44 26.55 5.04
C PRO A 788 -7.47 25.13 5.61
N PHE A 789 -8.21 24.21 4.96
CA PHE A 789 -8.39 22.83 5.41
C PHE A 789 -7.09 22.01 5.44
N GLY A 790 -6.21 22.17 4.44
CA GLY A 790 -4.94 21.43 4.36
C GLY A 790 -4.03 21.64 5.58
N PRO A 791 -3.64 22.89 5.90
CA PRO A 791 -2.90 23.24 7.11
C PRO A 791 -3.56 22.76 8.41
N ARG A 792 -4.88 22.93 8.58
CA ARG A 792 -5.58 22.39 9.76
C ARG A 792 -5.47 20.88 9.85
N LYS A 793 -5.73 20.17 8.75
CA LYS A 793 -5.64 18.70 8.71
C LYS A 793 -4.23 18.20 9.03
N LYS A 794 -3.18 18.89 8.56
CA LYS A 794 -1.79 18.57 8.92
C LYS A 794 -1.54 18.71 10.42
N LEU A 795 -2.01 19.79 11.03
CA LEU A 795 -1.88 20.01 12.48
C LEU A 795 -2.73 19.02 13.30
N VAL A 796 -3.95 18.72 12.86
CA VAL A 796 -4.85 17.74 13.50
C VAL A 796 -4.24 16.33 13.44
N ASN A 797 -3.71 15.90 12.29
CA ASN A 797 -3.07 14.60 12.14
C ASN A 797 -1.87 14.45 13.10
N VAL A 798 -1.09 15.53 13.29
CA VAL A 798 0.02 15.53 14.26
C VAL A 798 -0.49 15.43 15.69
N ILE A 799 -1.56 16.16 16.03
CA ILE A 799 -2.20 16.09 17.36
C ILE A 799 -2.78 14.69 17.63
N GLU A 800 -3.42 14.07 16.62
CA GLU A 800 -4.00 12.73 16.72
C GLU A 800 -2.92 11.65 16.84
N ARG A 801 -1.85 11.74 16.04
CA ARG A 801 -0.68 10.84 16.16
C ARG A 801 -0.06 10.94 17.55
N PHE A 802 0.23 12.15 18.02
CA PHE A 802 0.77 12.34 19.36
C PHE A 802 -0.14 11.77 20.45
N LYS A 803 -1.47 11.85 20.30
CA LYS A 803 -2.43 11.23 21.22
C LYS A 803 -2.45 9.71 21.14
N SER A 804 -2.19 9.12 19.98
CA SER A 804 -2.24 7.67 19.77
C SER A 804 -0.96 6.96 20.17
N ASN A 805 0.22 7.53 19.90
CA ASN A 805 1.50 6.84 20.09
C ASN A 805 2.58 7.70 20.77
N GLY A 806 2.29 8.95 21.16
CA GLY A 806 3.23 9.82 21.86
C GLY A 806 4.37 10.38 21.00
N VAL A 807 4.36 10.12 19.69
CA VAL A 807 5.45 10.49 18.77
C VAL A 807 5.07 11.71 17.92
N ILE A 808 5.99 12.67 17.79
CA ILE A 808 5.82 13.91 16.99
C ILE A 808 6.41 13.77 15.56
N ALA A 809 7.11 12.67 15.27
CA ALA A 809 7.88 12.49 14.03
C ALA A 809 7.04 12.64 12.74
N THR A 810 7.61 13.34 11.75
CA THR A 810 7.04 13.49 10.41
C THR A 810 7.72 12.52 9.44
N GLU A 811 7.08 11.40 9.12
CA GLU A 811 7.49 10.60 7.97
C GLU A 811 7.23 11.35 6.64
N PRO A 812 8.01 11.08 5.57
CA PRO A 812 7.83 11.76 4.28
C PRO A 812 6.48 11.38 3.63
N GLU A 813 5.61 12.36 3.34
CA GLU A 813 4.36 12.13 2.60
C GLU A 813 4.65 11.68 1.15
N ALA A 814 3.99 10.59 0.72
CA ALA A 814 3.91 10.20 -0.68
C ALA A 814 3.25 11.30 -1.53
N HIS A 815 3.77 11.48 -2.74
CA HIS A 815 3.39 12.54 -3.69
C HIS A 815 1.87 12.56 -3.99
N TYR A 816 1.22 13.70 -3.74
CA TYR A 816 -0.25 13.89 -3.84
C TYR A 816 -0.66 14.30 -5.27
N ASP A 817 -1.51 13.53 -5.96
CA ASP A 817 -2.22 13.95 -7.19
C ASP A 817 -3.73 14.04 -6.94
N GLY A 818 -4.25 15.27 -6.95
CA GLY A 818 -5.58 15.65 -6.49
C GLY A 818 -6.74 15.40 -7.45
N ARG A 819 -6.72 14.32 -8.24
CA ARG A 819 -7.81 14.02 -9.21
C ARG A 819 -8.66 12.79 -8.92
N SER A 820 -8.28 11.88 -8.03
CA SER A 820 -9.04 10.63 -7.81
C SER A 820 -10.16 10.72 -6.74
N ASP A 821 -10.15 11.73 -5.87
CA ASP A 821 -10.96 11.70 -4.64
C ASP A 821 -12.47 11.97 -4.79
N ARG A 822 -12.95 12.51 -5.92
CA ARG A 822 -14.40 12.77 -6.07
C ARG A 822 -15.25 11.52 -6.28
N ASN A 823 -14.67 10.44 -6.79
CA ASN A 823 -15.36 9.15 -6.90
C ASN A 823 -15.11 8.23 -5.71
N ALA A 824 -13.99 8.40 -4.99
CA ALA A 824 -13.63 7.58 -3.83
C ALA A 824 -14.37 7.96 -2.53
N MET A 825 -14.83 9.21 -2.39
CA MET A 825 -15.55 9.67 -1.20
C MET A 825 -16.95 9.05 -1.06
N SER A 826 -17.60 8.65 -2.16
CA SER A 826 -18.92 8.03 -2.11
C SER A 826 -18.87 6.52 -1.84
N THR A 827 -17.75 5.86 -2.12
CA THR A 827 -17.55 4.43 -1.82
C THR A 827 -16.99 4.23 -0.41
N ARG A 828 -16.05 5.08 0.03
CA ARG A 828 -15.50 5.04 1.41
C ARG A 828 -16.51 5.28 2.52
N ALA A 829 -17.59 6.03 2.27
CA ALA A 829 -18.62 6.25 3.27
C ALA A 829 -19.50 5.00 3.53
N ALA A 830 -19.62 4.11 2.54
CA ALA A 830 -20.31 2.83 2.70
C ALA A 830 -19.41 1.79 3.37
N ASP A 831 -18.13 1.74 2.98
CA ASP A 831 -17.15 0.77 3.49
C ASP A 831 -16.72 1.04 4.94
N ASN A 832 -16.72 2.31 5.39
CA ASN A 832 -16.42 2.64 6.79
C ASN A 832 -17.52 2.19 7.76
N SER A 833 -18.79 2.18 7.33
CA SER A 833 -19.91 1.73 8.18
C SER A 833 -19.81 0.23 8.44
N THR A 834 -19.43 -0.55 7.43
CA THR A 834 -19.18 -1.99 7.57
C THR A 834 -17.93 -2.29 8.40
N ALA A 835 -16.85 -1.52 8.23
CA ALA A 835 -15.62 -1.69 9.01
C ALA A 835 -15.81 -1.31 10.49
N GLU A 836 -16.57 -0.26 10.80
CA GLU A 836 -16.91 0.11 12.18
C GLU A 836 -17.78 -0.95 12.86
N GLU A 837 -18.73 -1.54 12.13
CA GLU A 837 -19.57 -2.63 12.64
C GLU A 837 -18.77 -3.92 12.84
N GLU A 838 -17.79 -4.19 11.99
CA GLU A 838 -16.88 -5.34 12.11
C GLU A 838 -15.91 -5.18 13.29
N ILE A 839 -15.35 -3.98 13.48
CA ILE A 839 -14.57 -3.63 14.68
C ILE A 839 -15.42 -3.77 15.94
N ARG A 840 -16.70 -3.36 15.90
CA ARG A 840 -17.63 -3.52 17.01
C ARG A 840 -17.90 -4.99 17.33
N ARG A 841 -18.09 -5.83 16.31
CA ARG A 841 -18.24 -7.29 16.47
C ARG A 841 -16.99 -7.94 17.07
N LEU A 842 -15.80 -7.59 16.56
CA LEU A 842 -14.54 -8.11 17.07
C LEU A 842 -14.29 -7.72 18.53
N ARG A 843 -14.65 -6.49 18.93
CA ARG A 843 -14.57 -6.05 20.34
C ARG A 843 -15.50 -6.85 21.26
N ILE A 844 -16.70 -7.17 20.80
CA ILE A 844 -17.65 -8.00 21.56
C ILE A 844 -17.15 -9.45 21.66
N ALA A 845 -16.62 -10.02 20.57
CA ALA A 845 -16.03 -11.35 20.57
C ALA A 845 -14.83 -11.44 21.53
N LEU A 846 -13.95 -10.44 21.52
CA LEU A 846 -12.82 -10.36 22.45
C LEU A 846 -13.26 -10.25 23.91
N ALA A 847 -14.28 -9.44 24.19
CA ALA A 847 -14.85 -9.32 25.54
C ALA A 847 -15.47 -10.65 26.03
N THR A 848 -16.13 -11.38 25.13
CA THR A 848 -16.73 -12.70 25.42
C THR A 848 -15.64 -13.74 25.69
N GLN A 849 -14.57 -13.75 24.88
CA GLN A 849 -13.43 -14.63 25.09
C GLN A 849 -12.72 -14.35 26.42
N ARG A 850 -12.53 -13.07 26.79
CA ARG A 850 -11.97 -12.68 28.09
C ARG A 850 -12.82 -13.17 29.26
N ALA A 851 -14.15 -13.08 29.14
CA ALA A 851 -15.05 -13.59 30.16
C ALA A 851 -14.94 -15.13 30.32
N GLN A 852 -14.84 -15.87 29.22
CA GLN A 852 -14.64 -17.32 29.24
C GLN A 852 -13.28 -17.72 29.83
N ASN A 853 -12.22 -17.00 29.48
CA ASN A 853 -10.88 -17.25 30.03
C ASN A 853 -10.83 -16.98 31.54
N ASN A 854 -11.50 -15.93 32.03
CA ASN A 854 -11.60 -15.66 33.46
C ASN A 854 -12.37 -16.76 34.20
N GLN A 855 -13.44 -17.29 33.61
CA GLN A 855 -14.17 -18.44 34.18
C GLN A 855 -13.30 -19.71 34.27
N LEU A 856 -12.44 -19.95 33.27
CA LEU A 856 -11.48 -21.05 33.28
C LEU A 856 -10.41 -20.88 34.38
N ILE A 857 -9.92 -19.66 34.58
CA ILE A 857 -8.97 -19.31 35.65
C ILE A 857 -9.62 -19.55 37.02
N ASP A 858 -10.83 -19.05 37.23
CA ASP A 858 -11.58 -19.24 38.48
C ASP A 858 -11.83 -20.73 38.78
N PHE A 859 -12.18 -21.51 37.75
CA PHE A 859 -12.35 -22.95 37.87
C PHE A 859 -11.05 -23.67 38.26
N ALA A 860 -9.93 -23.29 37.65
CA ALA A 860 -8.63 -23.88 37.93
C ALA A 860 -8.12 -23.53 39.34
N LEU A 861 -8.32 -22.28 39.78
CA LEU A 861 -8.02 -21.84 41.15
C LEU A 861 -8.89 -22.57 42.19
N THR A 862 -10.18 -22.74 41.91
CA THR A 862 -11.10 -23.49 42.77
C THR A 862 -10.68 -24.96 42.88
N SER A 863 -10.32 -25.58 41.75
CA SER A 863 -9.87 -26.98 41.69
C SER A 863 -8.56 -27.19 42.46
N LYS A 864 -7.59 -26.27 42.31
CA LYS A 864 -6.34 -26.27 43.09
C LYS A 864 -6.62 -26.18 44.59
N THR A 865 -7.50 -25.26 45.00
CA THR A 865 -7.86 -25.07 46.42
C THR A 865 -8.54 -26.31 46.99
N THR A 866 -9.45 -26.92 46.23
CA THR A 866 -10.16 -28.14 46.63
C THR A 866 -9.21 -29.32 46.78
N LEU A 867 -8.30 -29.53 45.82
CA LEU A 867 -7.30 -30.60 45.92
C LEU A 867 -6.35 -30.39 47.08
N SER A 868 -5.87 -29.17 47.33
CA SER A 868 -5.06 -28.88 48.52
C SER A 868 -5.80 -29.21 49.81
N GLN A 869 -7.09 -28.87 49.92
CA GLN A 869 -7.91 -29.19 51.10
C GLN A 869 -8.12 -30.70 51.28
N VAL A 870 -8.37 -31.44 50.19
CA VAL A 870 -8.49 -32.91 50.22
C VAL A 870 -7.18 -33.54 50.66
N LEU A 871 -6.05 -33.06 50.15
CA LEU A 871 -4.72 -33.58 50.48
C LEU A 871 -4.38 -33.33 51.97
N GLU A 872 -4.75 -32.17 52.51
CA GLU A 872 -4.64 -31.85 53.93
C GLU A 872 -5.51 -32.78 54.80
N GLN A 873 -6.76 -33.04 54.38
CA GLN A 873 -7.66 -33.97 55.10
C GLN A 873 -7.16 -35.42 55.08
N LEU A 874 -6.64 -35.89 53.94
CA LEU A 874 -6.06 -37.23 53.82
C LEU A 874 -4.78 -37.37 54.65
N ARG A 875 -3.99 -36.29 54.78
CA ARG A 875 -2.79 -36.25 55.63
C ARG A 875 -3.12 -36.39 57.13
N LEU A 876 -4.30 -35.96 57.55
CA LEU A 876 -4.80 -36.14 58.93
C LEU A 876 -5.29 -37.57 59.21
N GLN A 877 -5.59 -38.39 58.20
CA GLN A 877 -6.06 -39.79 58.33
C GLN A 877 -4.93 -40.83 58.20
N GLN A 878 -3.76 -40.51 58.74
CA GLN A 878 -2.46 -41.07 58.34
C GLN A 878 -2.15 -42.57 58.56
N PRO A 879 -2.99 -43.46 59.14
CA PRO A 879 -2.68 -44.90 59.12
C PRO A 879 -3.40 -45.74 58.03
N ALA A 880 -4.32 -45.19 57.23
CA ALA A 880 -5.21 -46.02 56.38
C ALA A 880 -5.00 -45.93 54.85
N ILE A 881 -4.17 -45.00 54.34
CA ILE A 881 -4.10 -44.71 52.89
C ILE A 881 -2.71 -45.09 52.32
N PRO A 882 -2.64 -45.93 51.27
CA PRO A 882 -1.39 -46.29 50.63
C PRO A 882 -0.58 -45.09 50.11
N HIS A 883 0.72 -45.10 50.37
CA HIS A 883 1.64 -43.98 50.07
C HIS A 883 1.66 -43.54 48.59
N HIS A 884 1.41 -44.47 47.66
CA HIS A 884 1.35 -44.16 46.22
C HIS A 884 0.17 -43.26 45.83
N ILE A 885 -0.94 -43.30 46.58
CA ILE A 885 -2.11 -42.45 46.33
C ILE A 885 -1.79 -40.99 46.67
N TYR A 886 -1.07 -40.80 47.78
CA TYR A 886 -0.62 -39.48 48.24
C TYR A 886 0.36 -38.85 47.24
N ILE A 887 1.34 -39.62 46.74
CA ILE A 887 2.29 -39.18 45.71
C ILE A 887 1.57 -38.81 44.40
N ASN A 888 0.57 -39.59 43.98
CA ASN A 888 -0.19 -39.31 42.77
C ASN A 888 -0.99 -37.99 42.90
N MET A 889 -1.67 -37.79 44.03
CA MET A 889 -2.41 -36.55 44.29
C MET A 889 -1.49 -35.32 44.42
N GLU A 890 -0.31 -35.47 45.04
CA GLU A 890 0.69 -34.38 45.09
C GLU A 890 1.21 -34.02 43.70
N ASN A 891 1.47 -35.02 42.85
CA ASN A 891 1.89 -34.78 41.46
C ASN A 891 0.79 -34.08 40.66
N GLN A 892 -0.47 -34.48 40.81
CA GLN A 892 -1.61 -33.83 40.16
C GLN A 892 -1.79 -32.38 40.62
N LEU A 893 -1.60 -32.10 41.92
CA LEU A 893 -1.66 -30.74 42.47
C LEU A 893 -0.49 -29.87 41.96
N HIS A 894 0.71 -30.45 41.81
CA HIS A 894 1.86 -29.77 41.24
C HIS A 894 1.64 -29.40 39.77
N GLU A 895 1.08 -30.33 38.99
CA GLU A 895 0.77 -30.12 37.59
C GLU A 895 -0.32 -29.06 37.38
N LEU A 896 -1.39 -29.09 38.20
CA LEU A 896 -2.42 -28.05 38.20
C LEU A 896 -1.88 -26.68 38.61
N THR A 897 -0.98 -26.65 39.60
CA THR A 897 -0.34 -25.39 40.04
C THR A 897 0.52 -24.79 38.93
N ARG A 898 1.25 -25.62 38.19
CA ARG A 898 2.03 -25.19 37.02
C ARG A 898 1.12 -24.66 35.91
N LYS A 899 0.05 -25.38 35.56
CA LYS A 899 -0.92 -24.97 34.54
C LYS A 899 -1.62 -23.66 34.87
N VAL A 900 -1.98 -23.42 36.14
CA VAL A 900 -2.55 -22.14 36.58
C VAL A 900 -1.53 -21.00 36.42
N ALA A 901 -0.27 -21.21 36.80
CA ALA A 901 0.77 -20.21 36.66
C ALA A 901 1.10 -19.89 35.19
N ASP A 902 1.03 -20.89 34.31
CA ASP A 902 1.22 -20.72 32.87
C ASP A 902 0.07 -19.90 32.25
N ILE A 903 -1.18 -20.17 32.66
CA ILE A 903 -2.36 -19.39 32.26
C ILE A 903 -2.27 -17.95 32.79
N GLU A 904 -1.90 -17.74 34.05
CA GLU A 904 -1.73 -16.39 34.62
C GLU A 904 -0.62 -15.58 33.94
N ARG A 905 0.43 -16.25 33.43
CA ARG A 905 1.51 -15.60 32.66
C ARG A 905 1.09 -15.24 31.24
N SER A 906 0.29 -16.07 30.57
CA SER A 906 -0.16 -15.78 29.20
C SER A 906 -1.18 -14.65 29.10
N PHE A 907 -1.70 -14.13 30.23
CA PHE A 907 -2.76 -13.11 30.25
C PHE A 907 -2.37 -11.81 30.98
N ARG A 908 -1.08 -11.46 31.08
CA ARG A 908 -0.68 -10.14 31.59
C ARG A 908 -1.05 -9.02 30.59
N ALA A 909 -1.50 -7.91 31.15
CA ALA A 909 -2.26 -6.86 30.47
C ALA A 909 -1.48 -5.93 29.52
N ASP A 910 -0.20 -6.20 29.26
CA ASP A 910 0.68 -5.29 28.53
C ASP A 910 0.94 -5.69 27.06
N ASP A 911 0.48 -6.88 26.62
CA ASP A 911 0.69 -7.39 25.24
C ASP A 911 -0.39 -6.96 24.23
N PHE A 912 -1.26 -6.00 24.57
CA PHE A 912 -2.42 -5.61 23.73
C PHE A 912 -2.65 -4.10 23.59
N LEU A 913 -1.65 -3.27 23.90
CA LEU A 913 -1.57 -1.86 23.49
C LEU A 913 -0.56 -1.72 22.35
#